data_AF-A0A9D6YNL2-F1
#
_entry.id   AF-A0A9D6YNL2-F1
#
_cell.length_a   1.000
_cell.length_b   1.000
_cell.length_c   1.000
_cell.angle_alpha   90.00
_cell.angle_beta   90.00
_cell.angle_gamma   90.00
#
_symmetry.space_group_name_H-M   'P 1'
#
loop_
_entity.id
_entity.type
_entity.pdbx_description
1 polymer ?
#
loop_
_entity_poly.entity_id
_entity_poly.type
_entity_poly.pdbx_seq_one_letter_code
_entity_poly.pdbx_strand_id
1 'polypeptide(L)'
;MKNKIFILVAPLLIFLCQFCFWQPGYANTATLDTIVIPAANVCVSSLNVPIHAFSVYVSGGTSSFAYLRQFTFTTTGTYIASDILNFKLWASAINDFSTATQCGANLAPTGPGVQTFPNYSSYIGIAKVTTEYFWITMDIAASATSGNTIQVSATVPADFVILTGITAYSGSTDTSGTQTFYQPITVQPVDQLCSTGITSFSVTTTGGGLTYQWQEFISSWNNITNGGIYSGATTDILTLTGVTTSMNNYTYRCVVTNACSINSTSATLRSAYSGSSVTQDNIANINPGTSNAEIIGIRIVVAAGCSPTVTSFALNTTGSTNPGTDITTANVYYTGSSSVFTTTTLFGTLASPNGSFAITGTQTLSAGTNYFWLTYDVPAGATVGDVVDAECTSLTIGTANYTPSPTSYTGSRRIGGFLPSWKAAKTIAASNTNAVTVCTNGSAMSFGYNNHGQIGDNTILEKHVPTAVWTISNIISVGSGGYYFSLGLKNDGTVWAWGDNTVYQLGDGTTTERRTPVQVLGPGGVGFLTGIIQVSSGYQHSLALKSDSTVWAWGNNPSGQLGDGTTTNRSTPVQVVGPGGVGFLTGIVAVSSGNDFSIALKNDGTVWAWGKNAEGALGNNSPGNTPSSTPVQVLAGASGCGTYLCNIFAIDAGADHVLAVKNDGTVWAWGNNFFGQLGNGLAPVFAGGCWCIKTPVQVVTGASGCTTNLCNITDISAGYNQSIALRNDGTVWAWGLNSNGQLGDNTLVDKNAPVQVLGPGGVGFLTGIRVVSTGWNGSYAIKNDSTLWSWGGNSTGQIGDNTTTQRQTPVQTIGLCKISLVPLPIELLYFNAIAKNNSLVKCYWSTATEINSDYFAVERSQYGINFEQIGTVKGAGNSSVTRNYIFYDHEPYSGISYYRLRPMDYNGAFTYSEIRPVYIGTLDIITIYPNPSTDGSIQYIIASEDGGELSVKVYDIIGRKVISNTETLESGVVTRKLSTAALSSGSYLLQVTNGDLEKTQKQFVIK
;
A
#
# COMPACT_ATOMS: atom_id res chain seq x y z
N MET A 1 6.04 -38.92 -58.67
CA MET A 1 6.04 -39.81 -59.86
C MET A 1 5.15 -41.00 -59.59
N LYS A 2 4.18 -41.21 -60.49
CA LYS A 2 3.59 -42.50 -60.91
C LYS A 2 3.14 -43.48 -59.82
N ASN A 3 1.82 -43.70 -59.76
CA ASN A 3 1.16 -44.87 -60.38
C ASN A 3 -0.23 -45.02 -59.76
N LYS A 4 -1.29 -44.87 -60.58
CA LYS A 4 -2.07 -45.97 -61.19
C LYS A 4 -3.19 -46.40 -60.23
N ILE A 5 -4.43 -46.72 -60.58
CA ILE A 5 -5.18 -47.01 -61.81
C ILE A 5 -6.57 -47.39 -61.21
N PHE A 6 -7.70 -46.81 -61.68
CA PHE A 6 -8.66 -47.46 -62.62
C PHE A 6 -9.59 -48.44 -61.86
N ILE A 7 -10.93 -48.43 -61.99
CA ILE A 7 -11.70 -48.89 -63.16
C ILE A 7 -13.21 -48.80 -62.90
N LEU A 8 -13.89 -48.19 -63.87
CA LEU A 8 -15.20 -48.46 -64.48
C LEU A 8 -16.48 -48.56 -63.59
N VAL A 9 -17.68 -48.14 -64.03
CA VAL A 9 -18.32 -48.30 -65.35
C VAL A 9 -19.34 -47.15 -65.60
N ALA A 10 -19.39 -46.62 -66.82
CA ALA A 10 -20.48 -45.82 -67.41
C ALA A 10 -21.22 -46.68 -68.47
N PRO A 11 -22.16 -46.22 -69.33
CA PRO A 11 -23.19 -45.14 -69.32
C PRO A 11 -24.58 -45.70 -69.82
N LEU A 12 -25.44 -44.84 -70.43
CA LEU A 12 -26.71 -45.08 -71.18
C LEU A 12 -28.00 -44.98 -70.32
N LEU A 13 -29.12 -44.34 -70.72
CA LEU A 13 -29.71 -44.23 -72.06
C LEU A 13 -30.81 -43.11 -72.14
N ILE A 14 -30.70 -42.26 -73.16
CA ILE A 14 -31.71 -41.79 -74.15
C ILE A 14 -33.09 -41.21 -73.71
N PHE A 15 -33.37 -40.03 -74.29
CA PHE A 15 -34.70 -39.45 -74.50
C PHE A 15 -35.07 -39.50 -76.00
N LEU A 16 -36.38 -39.63 -76.27
CA LEU A 16 -37.15 -39.57 -77.54
C LEU A 16 -37.23 -40.82 -78.45
N CYS A 17 -38.46 -41.36 -78.62
CA CYS A 17 -39.29 -41.11 -79.83
C CYS A 17 -40.71 -41.72 -79.73
N GLN A 18 -41.65 -41.14 -80.49
CA GLN A 18 -43.06 -41.54 -80.69
C GLN A 18 -43.22 -42.82 -81.53
N PHE A 19 -44.28 -43.62 -81.32
CA PHE A 19 -45.40 -43.89 -82.27
C PHE A 19 -46.36 -45.02 -81.77
N CYS A 20 -47.62 -44.92 -82.22
CA CYS A 20 -48.87 -45.63 -81.88
C CYS A 20 -48.90 -47.17 -81.94
N PHE A 21 -49.83 -47.81 -81.20
CA PHE A 21 -50.95 -48.64 -81.74
C PHE A 21 -51.99 -49.05 -80.65
N TRP A 22 -53.25 -48.66 -80.88
CA TRP A 22 -54.58 -49.28 -80.65
C TRP A 22 -54.98 -50.23 -79.45
N GLN A 23 -56.23 -49.97 -79.00
CA GLN A 23 -57.16 -50.44 -77.94
C GLN A 23 -57.67 -51.92 -78.00
N PRO A 24 -58.62 -52.47 -77.15
CA PRO A 24 -59.70 -51.82 -76.32
C PRO A 24 -60.17 -52.46 -74.97
N GLY A 25 -60.98 -51.67 -74.22
CA GLY A 25 -62.20 -52.10 -73.48
C GLY A 25 -62.14 -51.98 -71.94
N TYR A 26 -63.11 -51.44 -71.19
CA TYR A 26 -64.37 -50.72 -71.41
C TYR A 26 -64.67 -49.86 -70.16
N ALA A 27 -65.30 -48.70 -70.35
CA ALA A 27 -65.62 -47.71 -69.33
C ALA A 27 -66.86 -48.06 -68.47
N ASN A 28 -66.96 -47.48 -67.28
CA ASN A 28 -68.23 -47.03 -66.70
C ASN A 28 -68.05 -45.61 -66.17
N THR A 29 -68.72 -44.68 -66.84
CA THR A 29 -68.86 -43.26 -66.53
C THR A 29 -69.99 -43.03 -65.53
N ALA A 30 -69.75 -42.20 -64.51
CA ALA A 30 -70.80 -41.44 -63.84
C ALA A 30 -70.27 -40.01 -63.60
N THR A 31 -70.94 -39.04 -64.22
CA THR A 31 -70.81 -37.60 -63.97
C THR A 31 -71.60 -37.22 -62.72
N LEU A 32 -70.98 -36.48 -61.77
CA LEU A 32 -71.57 -35.29 -61.12
C LEU A 32 -70.59 -34.65 -60.10
N ASP A 33 -70.52 -33.33 -60.23
CA ASP A 33 -70.18 -32.26 -59.29
C ASP A 33 -68.82 -32.22 -58.58
N THR A 34 -67.99 -31.33 -59.10
CA THR A 34 -66.85 -30.69 -58.45
C THR A 34 -67.30 -29.99 -57.17
N ILE A 35 -66.97 -30.54 -55.99
CA ILE A 35 -66.92 -29.76 -54.76
C ILE A 35 -65.49 -29.21 -54.63
N VAL A 36 -65.35 -27.92 -54.91
CA VAL A 36 -64.17 -27.14 -54.54
C VAL A 36 -64.25 -26.92 -53.03
N ILE A 37 -63.44 -27.62 -52.23
CA ILE A 37 -63.15 -27.17 -50.87
C ILE A 37 -62.08 -26.08 -51.00
N PRO A 38 -62.35 -24.83 -50.60
CA PRO A 38 -61.41 -23.74 -50.79
C PRO A 38 -60.11 -24.01 -50.04
N ALA A 39 -58.99 -23.82 -50.72
CA ALA A 39 -57.69 -23.60 -50.09
C ALA A 39 -57.74 -22.25 -49.35
N ALA A 40 -58.34 -22.25 -48.16
CA ALA A 40 -58.39 -21.10 -47.28
C ALA A 40 -58.29 -21.58 -45.83
N ASN A 41 -57.06 -21.63 -45.30
CA ASN A 41 -56.71 -21.51 -43.89
C ASN A 41 -57.78 -21.96 -42.86
N VAL A 42 -58.20 -23.23 -42.89
CA VAL A 42 -59.08 -23.80 -41.86
C VAL A 42 -58.21 -24.43 -40.77
N CYS A 43 -58.31 -23.90 -39.55
CA CYS A 43 -57.65 -24.46 -38.37
C CYS A 43 -58.23 -25.83 -38.03
N VAL A 44 -57.39 -26.87 -38.05
CA VAL A 44 -57.80 -28.24 -37.77
C VAL A 44 -57.51 -28.60 -36.32
N SER A 45 -58.41 -28.25 -35.42
CA SER A 45 -58.66 -29.09 -34.24
C SER A 45 -60.14 -29.04 -33.93
N SER A 46 -60.73 -30.23 -33.87
CA SER A 46 -62.09 -30.53 -33.39
C SER A 46 -63.30 -30.19 -34.27
N LEU A 47 -63.15 -29.81 -35.54
CA LEU A 47 -64.16 -30.23 -36.51
C LEU A 47 -63.65 -31.49 -37.19
N ASN A 48 -64.49 -32.51 -37.25
CA ASN A 48 -64.27 -33.76 -37.95
C ASN A 48 -64.19 -33.49 -39.47
N VAL A 49 -63.20 -32.72 -39.93
CA VAL A 49 -63.10 -32.33 -41.33
C VAL A 49 -62.79 -33.59 -42.13
N PRO A 50 -63.65 -33.99 -43.08
CA PRO A 50 -63.43 -35.17 -43.88
C PRO A 50 -62.15 -35.02 -44.72
N ILE A 51 -61.17 -35.89 -44.47
CA ILE A 51 -59.90 -35.94 -45.23
C ILE A 51 -59.98 -36.92 -46.41
N HIS A 52 -61.02 -37.78 -46.43
CA HIS A 52 -61.36 -38.65 -47.54
C HIS A 52 -62.83 -39.05 -47.43
N ALA A 53 -63.50 -39.17 -48.58
CA ALA A 53 -64.90 -39.62 -48.67
C ALA A 53 -65.03 -40.75 -49.70
N PHE A 54 -65.86 -41.75 -49.40
CA PHE A 54 -66.22 -42.79 -50.35
C PHE A 54 -67.67 -43.22 -50.16
N SER A 55 -68.23 -43.82 -51.21
CA SER A 55 -69.61 -44.30 -51.19
C SER A 55 -69.68 -45.80 -51.49
N VAL A 56 -70.64 -46.48 -50.86
CA VAL A 56 -70.91 -47.90 -51.06
C VAL A 56 -72.37 -48.09 -51.44
N TYR A 57 -72.61 -48.70 -52.59
CA TYR A 57 -73.92 -49.07 -53.09
C TYR A 57 -74.09 -50.59 -53.03
N VAL A 58 -75.24 -51.08 -52.58
CA VAL A 58 -75.49 -52.52 -52.37
C VAL A 58 -76.71 -52.99 -53.17
N SER A 59 -76.55 -54.02 -54.02
CA SER A 59 -77.63 -54.59 -54.85
C SER A 59 -77.80 -56.12 -54.66
N GLY A 60 -79.06 -56.60 -54.57
CA GLY A 60 -79.43 -58.05 -54.59
C GLY A 60 -80.00 -58.65 -53.27
N GLY A 61 -80.92 -59.64 -53.39
CA GLY A 61 -81.34 -60.63 -52.35
C GLY A 61 -82.48 -60.27 -51.37
N THR A 62 -83.47 -61.15 -51.15
CA THR A 62 -84.72 -60.88 -50.37
C THR A 62 -84.63 -61.04 -48.84
N SER A 63 -83.44 -61.14 -48.23
CA SER A 63 -83.31 -61.18 -46.75
C SER A 63 -81.95 -60.70 -46.21
N SER A 64 -82.02 -59.55 -45.51
CA SER A 64 -81.15 -58.98 -44.46
C SER A 64 -79.78 -58.34 -44.81
N PHE A 65 -79.54 -57.18 -44.18
CA PHE A 65 -78.44 -56.17 -44.25
C PHE A 65 -77.04 -56.65 -44.66
N ALA A 66 -76.27 -55.76 -45.30
CA ALA A 66 -74.82 -55.89 -45.43
C ALA A 66 -74.14 -55.28 -44.19
N TYR A 67 -73.06 -55.90 -43.72
CA TYR A 67 -72.37 -55.50 -42.50
C TYR A 67 -70.89 -55.24 -42.73
N LEU A 68 -70.40 -54.07 -42.28
CA LEU A 68 -68.97 -53.75 -42.32
C LEU A 68 -68.27 -54.36 -41.11
N ARG A 69 -67.43 -55.38 -41.34
CA ARG A 69 -66.67 -56.06 -40.26
C ARG A 69 -65.37 -55.33 -39.94
N GLN A 70 -64.63 -54.93 -40.97
CA GLN A 70 -63.32 -54.29 -40.84
C GLN A 70 -63.16 -53.28 -41.97
N PHE A 71 -62.49 -52.17 -41.71
CA PHE A 71 -62.18 -51.17 -42.73
C PHE A 71 -60.69 -50.83 -42.70
N THR A 72 -60.07 -50.88 -43.88
CA THR A 72 -58.63 -50.67 -44.06
C THR A 72 -58.42 -49.56 -45.09
N PHE A 73 -57.51 -48.63 -44.80
CA PHE A 73 -57.11 -47.55 -45.69
C PHE A 73 -55.59 -47.36 -45.64
N THR A 74 -55.00 -46.80 -46.68
CA THR A 74 -53.54 -46.53 -46.70
C THR A 74 -53.30 -45.03 -46.58
N THR A 75 -52.33 -44.67 -45.77
CA THR A 75 -51.86 -43.30 -45.62
C THR A 75 -50.43 -43.19 -46.13
N THR A 76 -50.12 -42.10 -46.83
CA THR A 76 -48.78 -41.77 -47.33
C THR A 76 -48.46 -40.32 -47.02
N GLY A 77 -47.22 -39.89 -47.26
CA GLY A 77 -46.74 -38.55 -46.93
C GLY A 77 -45.60 -38.57 -45.91
N THR A 78 -45.29 -37.42 -45.32
CA THR A 78 -44.11 -37.21 -44.46
C THR A 78 -44.41 -37.23 -42.96
N TYR A 79 -45.68 -37.42 -42.58
CA TYR A 79 -46.06 -37.50 -41.17
C TYR A 79 -45.51 -38.75 -40.46
N ILE A 80 -45.37 -38.67 -39.13
CA ILE A 80 -45.02 -39.82 -38.27
C ILE A 80 -46.20 -40.21 -37.36
N ALA A 81 -46.18 -41.41 -36.79
CA ALA A 81 -47.27 -41.92 -35.96
C ALA A 81 -47.64 -40.96 -34.81
N SER A 82 -46.66 -40.31 -34.18
CA SER A 82 -46.90 -39.34 -33.11
C SER A 82 -47.47 -37.99 -33.55
N ASP A 83 -47.57 -37.72 -34.86
CA ASP A 83 -48.17 -36.48 -35.36
C ASP A 83 -49.71 -36.53 -35.33
N ILE A 84 -50.31 -37.72 -35.23
CA ILE A 84 -51.76 -37.92 -35.25
C ILE A 84 -52.16 -38.65 -33.96
N LEU A 85 -53.20 -38.16 -33.29
CA LEU A 85 -53.73 -38.79 -32.08
C LEU A 85 -54.66 -39.95 -32.45
N ASN A 86 -55.63 -39.72 -33.34
CA ASN A 86 -56.60 -40.73 -33.76
C ASN A 86 -57.16 -40.46 -35.17
N PHE A 87 -57.45 -41.53 -35.92
CA PHE A 87 -58.38 -41.53 -37.05
C PHE A 87 -59.80 -41.91 -36.58
N LYS A 88 -60.82 -41.36 -37.24
CA LYS A 88 -62.24 -41.65 -36.99
C LYS A 88 -62.97 -41.95 -38.28
N LEU A 89 -63.94 -42.85 -38.23
CA LEU A 89 -64.80 -43.21 -39.36
C LEU A 89 -66.25 -42.76 -39.09
N TRP A 90 -66.85 -42.12 -40.08
CA TRP A 90 -68.20 -41.57 -40.05
C TRP A 90 -69.03 -42.15 -41.18
N ALA A 91 -70.33 -42.33 -40.97
CA ALA A 91 -71.27 -42.82 -41.97
C ALA A 91 -72.55 -41.98 -42.02
N SER A 92 -73.12 -41.81 -43.21
CA SER A 92 -74.44 -41.19 -43.45
C SER A 92 -75.15 -41.84 -44.63
N ALA A 93 -76.48 -41.84 -44.60
CA ALA A 93 -77.33 -42.25 -45.72
C ALA A 93 -77.43 -41.17 -46.83
N ILE A 94 -76.93 -39.96 -46.59
CA ILE A 94 -76.97 -38.83 -47.53
C ILE A 94 -75.53 -38.34 -47.74
N ASN A 95 -75.20 -37.83 -48.93
CA ASN A 95 -73.87 -37.30 -49.26
C ASN A 95 -73.59 -35.92 -48.59
N ASP A 96 -73.74 -35.85 -47.28
CA ASP A 96 -73.50 -34.65 -46.47
C ASP A 96 -72.87 -35.05 -45.13
N PHE A 97 -71.61 -34.66 -44.94
CA PHE A 97 -70.84 -34.97 -43.73
C PHE A 97 -71.48 -34.42 -42.46
N SER A 98 -72.21 -33.29 -42.53
CA SER A 98 -72.85 -32.68 -41.36
C SER A 98 -73.92 -33.58 -40.72
N THR A 99 -74.44 -34.54 -41.48
CA THR A 99 -75.42 -35.54 -41.03
C THR A 99 -74.79 -36.87 -40.61
N ALA A 100 -73.48 -37.01 -40.75
CA ALA A 100 -72.77 -38.26 -40.51
C ALA A 100 -72.58 -38.54 -39.02
N THR A 101 -72.73 -39.82 -38.65
CA THR A 101 -72.52 -40.28 -37.27
C THR A 101 -71.26 -41.15 -37.21
N GLN A 102 -70.45 -41.01 -36.15
CA GLN A 102 -69.26 -41.83 -35.96
C GLN A 102 -69.66 -43.29 -35.76
N CYS A 103 -69.19 -44.17 -36.63
CA CYS A 103 -69.64 -45.56 -36.68
C CYS A 103 -68.67 -46.56 -36.01
N GLY A 104 -67.61 -46.10 -35.33
CA GLY A 104 -66.93 -46.87 -34.28
C GLY A 104 -65.71 -46.22 -33.63
N ALA A 105 -64.88 -47.03 -32.97
CA ALA A 105 -63.83 -46.57 -32.08
C ALA A 105 -62.73 -45.77 -32.79
N ASN A 106 -62.15 -44.81 -32.06
CA ASN A 106 -60.99 -44.05 -32.51
C ASN A 106 -59.81 -45.00 -32.77
N LEU A 107 -59.15 -44.84 -33.92
CA LEU A 107 -58.00 -45.64 -34.32
C LEU A 107 -56.71 -44.85 -34.13
N ALA A 108 -55.83 -45.32 -33.25
CA ALA A 108 -54.49 -44.76 -33.15
C ALA A 108 -53.66 -45.09 -34.42
N PRO A 109 -52.92 -44.12 -34.99
CA PRO A 109 -52.13 -44.34 -36.20
C PRO A 109 -50.90 -45.21 -35.95
N THR A 110 -50.50 -46.01 -36.94
CA THR A 110 -49.24 -46.78 -36.91
C THR A 110 -48.09 -46.12 -37.71
N GLY A 111 -48.29 -44.89 -38.19
CA GLY A 111 -47.38 -44.18 -39.11
C GLY A 111 -47.85 -44.28 -40.58
N PRO A 112 -47.08 -43.78 -41.56
CA PRO A 112 -47.42 -43.96 -42.97
C PRO A 112 -47.50 -45.45 -43.33
N GLY A 113 -48.59 -45.86 -43.96
CA GLY A 113 -48.84 -47.25 -44.31
C GLY A 113 -50.30 -47.64 -44.13
N VAL A 114 -50.55 -48.94 -44.00
CA VAL A 114 -51.90 -49.49 -43.89
C VAL A 114 -52.45 -49.27 -42.49
N GLN A 115 -53.60 -48.60 -42.41
CA GLN A 115 -54.38 -48.32 -41.21
C GLN A 115 -55.65 -49.15 -41.22
N THR A 116 -55.98 -49.77 -40.08
CA THR A 116 -57.10 -50.71 -39.98
C THR A 116 -57.97 -50.40 -38.77
N PHE A 117 -59.24 -50.07 -39.00
CA PHE A 117 -60.24 -50.01 -37.93
C PHE A 117 -60.65 -51.45 -37.57
N PRO A 118 -60.42 -51.90 -36.30
CA PRO A 118 -60.67 -53.27 -35.89
C PRO A 118 -62.17 -53.57 -35.69
N ASN A 119 -62.50 -54.87 -35.73
CA ASN A 119 -63.86 -55.45 -35.71
C ASN A 119 -64.88 -54.66 -34.89
N TYR A 120 -65.81 -53.99 -35.57
CA TYR A 120 -66.95 -53.31 -34.93
C TYR A 120 -67.79 -54.35 -34.17
N SER A 121 -67.97 -54.15 -32.86
CA SER A 121 -68.66 -55.09 -31.98
C SER A 121 -70.19 -55.10 -32.17
N SER A 122 -70.73 -54.09 -32.84
CA SER A 122 -72.09 -54.07 -33.37
C SER A 122 -71.99 -53.83 -34.87
N TYR A 123 -72.60 -54.72 -35.64
CA TYR A 123 -72.51 -54.66 -37.09
C TYR A 123 -73.12 -53.35 -37.62
N ILE A 124 -72.38 -52.58 -38.42
CA ILE A 124 -72.92 -51.39 -39.10
C ILE A 124 -73.83 -51.89 -40.22
N GLY A 125 -75.15 -51.79 -40.04
CA GLY A 125 -76.14 -52.27 -40.99
C GLY A 125 -76.35 -51.29 -42.14
N ILE A 126 -75.91 -51.68 -43.34
CA ILE A 126 -76.12 -50.91 -44.57
C ILE A 126 -77.50 -51.24 -45.16
N ALA A 127 -78.35 -50.23 -45.36
CA ALA A 127 -79.69 -50.41 -45.92
C ALA A 127 -79.64 -50.82 -47.41
N LYS A 128 -80.61 -51.65 -47.86
CA LYS A 128 -80.63 -52.24 -49.20
C LYS A 128 -81.02 -51.20 -50.26
N VAL A 129 -80.38 -51.24 -51.45
CA VAL A 129 -80.67 -50.37 -52.62
C VAL A 129 -80.42 -48.87 -52.36
N THR A 130 -79.67 -48.53 -51.32
CA THR A 130 -79.25 -47.15 -51.02
C THR A 130 -77.74 -47.03 -51.09
N THR A 131 -77.26 -45.84 -51.47
CA THR A 131 -75.85 -45.48 -51.37
C THR A 131 -75.58 -44.96 -49.97
N GLU A 132 -74.65 -45.57 -49.25
CA GLU A 132 -74.14 -45.04 -47.98
C GLU A 132 -72.81 -44.34 -48.20
N TYR A 133 -72.63 -43.21 -47.53
CA TYR A 133 -71.45 -42.35 -47.64
C TYR A 133 -70.63 -42.45 -46.36
N PHE A 134 -69.33 -42.63 -46.51
CA PHE A 134 -68.38 -42.76 -45.43
C PHE A 134 -67.29 -41.70 -45.52
N TRP A 135 -66.85 -41.21 -44.36
CA TRP A 135 -65.78 -40.23 -44.26
C TRP A 135 -64.75 -40.61 -43.20
N ILE A 136 -63.49 -40.33 -43.51
CA ILE A 136 -62.38 -40.45 -42.57
C ILE A 136 -62.03 -39.06 -42.07
N THR A 137 -61.79 -38.93 -40.77
CA THR A 137 -61.30 -37.69 -40.13
C THR A 137 -60.13 -38.00 -39.20
N MET A 138 -59.33 -37.00 -38.82
CA MET A 138 -58.16 -37.19 -37.94
C MET A 138 -58.03 -36.10 -36.88
N ASP A 139 -57.48 -36.47 -35.73
CA ASP A 139 -57.07 -35.55 -34.66
C ASP A 139 -55.54 -35.38 -34.69
N ILE A 140 -55.03 -34.16 -34.79
CA ILE A 140 -53.57 -33.87 -34.89
C ILE A 140 -52.96 -33.69 -33.49
N ALA A 141 -51.77 -34.23 -33.26
CA ALA A 141 -51.04 -34.11 -31.98
C ALA A 141 -50.36 -32.74 -31.84
N ALA A 142 -50.29 -32.20 -30.62
CA ALA A 142 -49.62 -30.93 -30.35
C ALA A 142 -48.11 -30.95 -30.68
N SER A 143 -47.49 -32.13 -30.67
CA SER A 143 -46.09 -32.37 -31.05
C SER A 143 -45.87 -32.54 -32.56
N ALA A 144 -46.91 -32.43 -33.38
CA ALA A 144 -46.80 -32.69 -34.81
C ALA A 144 -45.88 -31.67 -35.51
N THR A 145 -45.02 -32.16 -36.41
CA THR A 145 -44.08 -31.30 -37.14
C THR A 145 -44.81 -30.51 -38.23
N SER A 146 -44.69 -29.17 -38.21
CA SER A 146 -45.29 -28.28 -39.21
C SER A 146 -44.78 -28.58 -40.62
N GLY A 147 -45.65 -28.50 -41.62
CA GLY A 147 -45.28 -28.78 -43.01
C GLY A 147 -45.28 -30.26 -43.38
N ASN A 148 -45.47 -31.18 -42.42
CA ASN A 148 -45.70 -32.58 -42.74
C ASN A 148 -47.00 -32.74 -43.54
N THR A 149 -46.99 -33.67 -44.48
CA THR A 149 -48.14 -33.96 -45.34
C THR A 149 -48.69 -35.33 -45.04
N ILE A 150 -50.02 -35.46 -45.14
CA ILE A 150 -50.70 -36.74 -45.20
C ILE A 150 -51.58 -36.78 -46.44
N GLN A 151 -51.45 -37.89 -47.16
CA GLN A 151 -52.35 -38.28 -48.22
C GLN A 151 -53.04 -39.57 -47.80
N VAL A 152 -54.36 -39.60 -47.92
CA VAL A 152 -55.16 -40.79 -47.65
C VAL A 152 -55.61 -41.39 -48.97
N SER A 153 -55.23 -42.64 -49.20
CA SER A 153 -55.71 -43.45 -50.31
C SER A 153 -56.40 -44.69 -49.74
N ALA A 154 -57.73 -44.72 -49.80
CA ALA A 154 -58.47 -45.94 -49.58
C ALA A 154 -58.64 -46.65 -50.92
N THR A 155 -57.99 -47.80 -51.11
CA THR A 155 -58.35 -48.72 -52.17
C THR A 155 -59.52 -49.56 -51.68
N VAL A 156 -60.50 -49.81 -52.54
CA VAL A 156 -61.72 -50.58 -52.26
C VAL A 156 -61.45 -51.75 -51.30
N PRO A 157 -62.15 -51.87 -50.16
CA PRO A 157 -61.86 -52.92 -49.19
C PRO A 157 -62.02 -54.30 -49.84
N ALA A 158 -61.02 -55.16 -49.72
CA ALA A 158 -61.15 -56.57 -50.11
C ALA A 158 -62.06 -57.36 -49.15
N ASP A 159 -62.43 -56.79 -47.99
CA ASP A 159 -63.07 -57.52 -46.88
C ASP A 159 -64.45 -56.96 -46.47
N PHE A 160 -65.34 -56.71 -47.43
CA PHE A 160 -66.77 -56.69 -47.13
C PHE A 160 -67.25 -58.14 -46.97
N VAL A 161 -67.55 -58.58 -45.75
CA VAL A 161 -68.15 -59.90 -45.51
C VAL A 161 -69.61 -59.85 -45.94
N ILE A 162 -69.87 -60.37 -47.13
CA ILE A 162 -71.20 -60.46 -47.72
C ILE A 162 -71.86 -61.76 -47.27
N LEU A 163 -73.07 -61.67 -46.68
CA LEU A 163 -73.98 -62.81 -46.58
C LEU A 163 -74.35 -63.26 -48.00
N THR A 164 -74.16 -64.55 -48.29
CA THR A 164 -74.29 -65.17 -49.63
C THR A 164 -75.49 -64.63 -50.42
N GLY A 165 -75.23 -63.99 -51.57
CA GLY A 165 -76.25 -63.51 -52.52
C GLY A 165 -76.37 -61.99 -52.71
N ILE A 166 -75.49 -61.19 -52.11
CA ILE A 166 -75.46 -59.71 -52.26
C ILE A 166 -74.23 -59.30 -53.08
N THR A 167 -74.30 -58.21 -53.86
CA THR A 167 -73.13 -57.63 -54.55
C THR A 167 -73.04 -56.14 -54.22
N ALA A 168 -71.94 -55.73 -53.60
CA ALA A 168 -71.65 -54.34 -53.26
C ALA A 168 -70.74 -53.71 -54.34
N TYR A 169 -71.09 -52.51 -54.77
CA TYR A 169 -70.33 -51.65 -55.66
C TYR A 169 -69.86 -50.45 -54.84
N SER A 170 -68.57 -50.12 -54.87
CA SER A 170 -68.07 -48.90 -54.24
C SER A 170 -67.57 -47.93 -55.29
N GLY A 171 -67.82 -46.64 -55.05
CA GLY A 171 -67.30 -45.54 -55.84
C GLY A 171 -66.60 -44.55 -54.92
N SER A 172 -65.34 -44.22 -55.22
CA SER A 172 -64.69 -43.03 -54.66
C SER A 172 -65.14 -41.84 -55.49
N THR A 173 -65.59 -40.78 -54.81
CA THR A 173 -65.96 -39.52 -55.47
C THR A 173 -64.82 -38.50 -55.41
N ASP A 174 -63.67 -38.85 -54.84
CA ASP A 174 -62.59 -37.90 -54.59
C ASP A 174 -61.19 -38.45 -54.93
N THR A 175 -60.43 -37.65 -55.69
CA THR A 175 -59.03 -37.86 -56.04
C THR A 175 -58.17 -37.33 -54.91
N SER A 176 -57.49 -38.23 -54.16
CA SER A 176 -56.40 -37.98 -53.20
C SER A 176 -56.13 -36.50 -52.84
N GLY A 177 -56.70 -36.03 -51.73
CA GLY A 177 -56.34 -34.73 -51.15
C GLY A 177 -55.06 -34.83 -50.30
N THR A 178 -54.11 -33.92 -50.51
CA THR A 178 -52.96 -33.72 -49.61
C THR A 178 -53.34 -32.70 -48.54
N GLN A 179 -53.28 -33.09 -47.26
CA GLN A 179 -53.41 -32.16 -46.16
C GLN A 179 -52.02 -31.87 -45.56
N THR A 180 -51.68 -30.59 -45.41
CA THR A 180 -50.44 -30.14 -44.77
C THR A 180 -50.73 -29.74 -43.33
N PHE A 181 -49.95 -30.25 -42.38
CA PHE A 181 -50.07 -29.87 -40.97
C PHE A 181 -49.62 -28.42 -40.80
N TYR A 182 -50.48 -27.62 -40.17
CA TYR A 182 -50.23 -26.21 -39.96
C TYR A 182 -50.02 -25.94 -38.46
N GLN A 183 -48.78 -25.63 -38.07
CA GLN A 183 -48.47 -25.04 -36.76
C GLN A 183 -48.26 -23.52 -36.93
N PRO A 184 -48.78 -22.69 -36.02
CA PRO A 184 -48.55 -21.25 -36.06
C PRO A 184 -47.08 -20.85 -36.05
N ILE A 185 -46.20 -21.55 -35.30
CA ILE A 185 -44.77 -21.20 -35.16
C ILE A 185 -43.95 -21.81 -36.31
N THR A 186 -43.32 -20.95 -37.12
CA THR A 186 -42.47 -21.34 -38.27
C THR A 186 -40.98 -21.20 -38.00
N VAL A 187 -40.59 -20.36 -37.03
CA VAL A 187 -39.20 -20.23 -36.57
C VAL A 187 -39.18 -20.32 -35.05
N GLN A 188 -38.39 -21.25 -34.53
CA GLN A 188 -38.20 -21.43 -33.10
C GLN A 188 -37.32 -20.30 -32.54
N PRO A 189 -37.57 -19.85 -31.30
CA PRO A 189 -36.69 -18.91 -30.62
C PRO A 189 -35.33 -19.59 -30.36
N VAL A 190 -34.26 -18.81 -30.27
CA VAL A 190 -32.89 -19.31 -30.07
C VAL A 190 -32.38 -18.92 -28.68
N ASP A 191 -31.68 -19.83 -28.02
CA ASP A 191 -31.00 -19.59 -26.74
C ASP A 191 -30.20 -18.29 -26.79
N GLN A 192 -30.43 -17.41 -25.81
CA GLN A 192 -29.69 -16.16 -25.67
C GLN A 192 -28.61 -16.37 -24.61
N LEU A 193 -27.48 -16.93 -25.06
CA LEU A 193 -26.43 -17.40 -24.19
C LEU A 193 -25.70 -16.27 -23.45
N CYS A 194 -25.59 -15.05 -24.01
CA CYS A 194 -24.82 -13.99 -23.37
C CYS A 194 -25.46 -12.61 -23.58
N SER A 195 -26.51 -12.29 -22.80
CA SER A 195 -27.19 -10.98 -22.86
C SER A 195 -26.97 -10.20 -21.57
N THR A 196 -26.48 -8.98 -21.68
CA THR A 196 -26.03 -8.16 -20.53
C THR A 196 -26.80 -6.85 -20.40
N GLY A 197 -28.04 -6.84 -20.89
CA GLY A 197 -28.96 -5.70 -20.84
C GLY A 197 -30.37 -6.11 -21.26
N ILE A 198 -30.76 -5.74 -22.49
CA ILE A 198 -32.05 -6.09 -23.07
C ILE A 198 -31.94 -7.44 -23.80
N THR A 199 -32.71 -8.42 -23.37
CA THR A 199 -32.76 -9.76 -24.00
C THR A 199 -34.10 -9.91 -24.69
N SER A 200 -34.11 -10.22 -25.99
CA SER A 200 -35.35 -10.51 -26.71
C SER A 200 -35.40 -11.96 -27.18
N PHE A 201 -36.52 -12.62 -26.91
CA PHE A 201 -36.86 -13.90 -27.51
C PHE A 201 -38.00 -13.67 -28.52
N SER A 202 -37.82 -14.14 -29.75
CA SER A 202 -38.81 -13.97 -30.81
C SER A 202 -39.23 -15.30 -31.38
N VAL A 203 -40.53 -15.47 -31.62
CA VAL A 203 -41.08 -16.53 -32.45
C VAL A 203 -41.56 -15.92 -33.76
N THR A 204 -41.32 -16.58 -34.90
CA THR A 204 -41.96 -16.19 -36.16
C THR A 204 -43.15 -17.10 -36.38
N THR A 205 -44.29 -16.51 -36.76
CA THR A 205 -45.54 -17.25 -36.92
C THR A 205 -46.24 -16.95 -38.24
N THR A 206 -47.01 -17.92 -38.74
CA THR A 206 -47.88 -17.76 -39.92
C THR A 206 -49.34 -18.10 -39.58
N GLY A 207 -50.30 -17.31 -40.07
CA GLY A 207 -51.74 -17.48 -39.79
C GLY A 207 -52.42 -16.20 -39.30
N GLY A 208 -53.76 -16.16 -39.29
CA GLY A 208 -54.55 -15.01 -38.81
C GLY A 208 -55.18 -15.26 -37.43
N GLY A 209 -55.35 -14.20 -36.62
CA GLY A 209 -56.00 -14.27 -35.31
C GLY A 209 -55.18 -14.98 -34.23
N LEU A 210 -53.87 -14.77 -34.21
CA LEU A 210 -52.95 -15.38 -33.23
C LEU A 210 -52.89 -14.54 -31.95
N THR A 211 -52.86 -15.21 -30.80
CA THR A 211 -52.56 -14.65 -29.49
C THR A 211 -51.32 -15.33 -28.92
N TYR A 212 -50.46 -14.58 -28.25
CA TYR A 212 -49.21 -15.08 -27.71
C TYR A 212 -49.27 -15.05 -26.19
N GLN A 213 -48.60 -15.99 -25.53
CA GLN A 213 -48.42 -15.99 -24.09
C GLN A 213 -47.05 -16.58 -23.75
N TRP A 214 -46.12 -15.72 -23.33
CA TRP A 214 -44.84 -16.16 -22.83
C TRP A 214 -44.94 -16.72 -21.42
N GLN A 215 -44.13 -17.73 -21.13
CA GLN A 215 -44.08 -18.45 -19.87
C GLN A 215 -42.65 -18.62 -19.36
N GLU A 216 -42.47 -18.57 -18.04
CA GLU A 216 -41.21 -18.87 -17.35
C GLU A 216 -41.33 -20.17 -16.53
N PHE A 217 -40.21 -20.87 -16.36
CA PHE A 217 -40.14 -22.11 -15.59
C PHE A 217 -39.47 -21.87 -14.23
N ILE A 218 -40.21 -22.16 -13.15
CA ILE A 218 -39.71 -22.12 -11.76
C ILE A 218 -39.77 -23.52 -11.16
N SER A 219 -40.95 -24.12 -11.17
CA SER A 219 -41.25 -25.52 -10.80
C SER A 219 -42.32 -26.12 -11.72
N SER A 220 -43.20 -25.27 -12.22
CA SER A 220 -44.10 -25.46 -13.35
C SER A 220 -44.01 -24.23 -14.30
N TRP A 221 -44.67 -24.30 -15.45
CA TRP A 221 -44.75 -23.20 -16.40
C TRP A 221 -45.79 -22.16 -15.97
N ASN A 222 -45.35 -20.92 -15.78
CA ASN A 222 -46.20 -19.81 -15.34
C ASN A 222 -46.28 -18.72 -16.39
N ASN A 223 -47.46 -18.11 -16.57
CA ASN A 223 -47.66 -17.01 -17.52
C ASN A 223 -46.90 -15.77 -17.07
N ILE A 224 -46.07 -15.23 -17.96
CA ILE A 224 -45.42 -13.94 -17.78
C ILE A 224 -46.46 -12.84 -18.01
N THR A 225 -46.44 -11.82 -17.15
CA THR A 225 -47.27 -10.62 -17.29
C THR A 225 -46.38 -9.42 -17.59
N ASN A 226 -46.88 -8.46 -18.36
CA ASN A 226 -46.13 -7.23 -18.63
C ASN A 226 -45.98 -6.42 -17.33
N GLY A 227 -44.75 -6.14 -16.93
CA GLY A 227 -44.43 -5.49 -15.66
C GLY A 227 -43.08 -5.96 -15.10
N GLY A 228 -42.47 -5.12 -14.25
CA GLY A 228 -41.12 -5.38 -13.75
C GLY A 228 -40.10 -5.41 -14.90
N ILE A 229 -39.44 -6.55 -15.09
CA ILE A 229 -38.41 -6.75 -16.12
C ILE A 229 -38.98 -7.24 -17.46
N TYR A 230 -40.26 -7.62 -17.54
CA TYR A 230 -40.85 -8.24 -18.73
C TYR A 230 -41.73 -7.27 -19.52
N SER A 231 -41.56 -7.27 -20.84
CA SER A 231 -42.41 -6.58 -21.81
C SER A 231 -42.63 -7.43 -23.06
N GLY A 232 -43.77 -7.27 -23.74
CA GLY A 232 -44.13 -8.12 -24.88
C GLY A 232 -44.58 -9.54 -24.50
N ALA A 233 -45.04 -9.75 -23.27
CA ALA A 233 -45.46 -11.07 -22.78
C ALA A 233 -46.61 -11.70 -23.58
N THR A 234 -47.38 -10.89 -24.31
CA THR A 234 -48.48 -11.31 -25.17
C THR A 234 -48.26 -11.00 -26.66
N THR A 235 -47.01 -10.81 -27.06
CA THR A 235 -46.60 -10.58 -28.45
C THR A 235 -45.67 -11.68 -28.96
N ASP A 236 -45.36 -11.66 -30.25
CA ASP A 236 -44.39 -12.54 -30.91
C ASP A 236 -42.95 -12.34 -30.42
N ILE A 237 -42.67 -11.23 -29.76
CA ILE A 237 -41.39 -10.90 -29.12
C ILE A 237 -41.59 -10.68 -27.62
N LEU A 238 -40.87 -11.42 -26.77
CA LEU A 238 -40.69 -11.12 -25.35
C LEU A 238 -39.38 -10.37 -25.16
N THR A 239 -39.42 -9.22 -24.48
CA THR A 239 -38.27 -8.39 -24.17
C THR A 239 -38.08 -8.29 -22.66
N LEU A 240 -36.88 -8.66 -22.20
CA LEU A 240 -36.45 -8.56 -20.81
C LEU A 240 -35.54 -7.34 -20.66
N THR A 241 -35.86 -6.43 -19.75
CA THR A 241 -35.05 -5.25 -19.41
C THR A 241 -34.58 -5.36 -17.97
N GLY A 242 -33.26 -5.36 -17.74
CA GLY A 242 -32.68 -5.42 -16.39
C GLY A 242 -32.44 -6.82 -15.84
N VAL A 243 -32.06 -7.77 -16.71
CA VAL A 243 -31.67 -9.14 -16.33
C VAL A 243 -30.47 -9.10 -15.37
N THR A 244 -30.45 -9.95 -14.33
CA THR A 244 -29.38 -10.02 -13.33
C THR A 244 -28.76 -11.42 -13.25
N THR A 245 -27.65 -11.58 -12.49
CA THR A 245 -27.00 -12.88 -12.27
C THR A 245 -27.90 -13.93 -11.62
N SER A 246 -28.94 -13.52 -10.87
CA SER A 246 -29.89 -14.45 -10.26
C SER A 246 -30.79 -15.14 -11.28
N MET A 247 -30.82 -14.65 -12.52
CA MET A 247 -31.63 -15.16 -13.62
C MET A 247 -30.86 -16.12 -14.54
N ASN A 248 -29.65 -16.51 -14.16
CA ASN A 248 -28.86 -17.48 -14.91
C ASN A 248 -29.58 -18.84 -14.98
N ASN A 249 -29.70 -19.39 -16.19
CA ASN A 249 -30.44 -20.63 -16.51
C ASN A 249 -31.97 -20.54 -16.37
N TYR A 250 -32.54 -19.33 -16.24
CA TYR A 250 -33.98 -19.19 -16.32
C TYR A 250 -34.46 -19.67 -17.69
N THR A 251 -35.54 -20.45 -17.67
CA THR A 251 -36.05 -21.12 -18.86
C THR A 251 -37.37 -20.50 -19.31
N TYR A 252 -37.44 -20.11 -20.59
CA TYR A 252 -38.61 -19.45 -21.18
C TYR A 252 -39.19 -20.26 -22.34
N ARG A 253 -40.49 -20.07 -22.60
CA ARG A 253 -41.17 -20.53 -23.82
C ARG A 253 -42.32 -19.60 -24.20
N CYS A 254 -42.70 -19.60 -25.47
CA CYS A 254 -43.91 -18.94 -25.95
C CYS A 254 -45.00 -19.97 -26.25
N VAL A 255 -46.22 -19.70 -25.81
CA VAL A 255 -47.43 -20.40 -26.23
C VAL A 255 -48.14 -19.52 -27.25
N VAL A 256 -48.22 -19.97 -28.49
CA VAL A 256 -48.97 -19.29 -29.54
C VAL A 256 -50.29 -20.00 -29.71
N THR A 257 -51.36 -19.28 -29.46
CA THR A 257 -52.73 -19.76 -29.59
C THR A 257 -53.35 -19.13 -30.84
N ASN A 258 -53.88 -19.94 -31.76
CA ASN A 258 -54.61 -19.39 -32.90
C ASN A 258 -56.07 -19.05 -32.52
N ALA A 259 -56.83 -18.48 -33.46
CA ALA A 259 -58.24 -18.13 -33.29
C ALA A 259 -59.16 -19.31 -32.90
N CYS A 260 -58.65 -20.55 -32.96
CA CYS A 260 -59.34 -21.79 -32.61
C CYS A 260 -58.85 -22.41 -31.29
N SER A 261 -58.12 -21.66 -30.46
CA SER A 261 -57.64 -22.09 -29.13
C SER A 261 -56.62 -23.24 -29.13
N ILE A 262 -55.93 -23.49 -30.26
CA ILE A 262 -54.87 -24.49 -30.36
C ILE A 262 -53.55 -23.86 -29.95
N ASN A 263 -52.87 -24.48 -28.98
CA ASN A 263 -51.59 -24.00 -28.45
C ASN A 263 -50.43 -24.69 -29.18
N SER A 264 -49.55 -23.89 -29.79
CA SER A 264 -48.22 -24.29 -30.22
C SER A 264 -47.20 -23.78 -29.20
N THR A 265 -46.40 -24.67 -28.63
CA THR A 265 -45.38 -24.31 -27.63
C THR A 265 -44.01 -24.26 -28.30
N SER A 266 -43.30 -23.14 -28.14
CA SER A 266 -41.91 -23.03 -28.59
C SER A 266 -40.98 -23.96 -27.80
N ALA A 267 -39.79 -24.22 -28.33
CA ALA A 267 -38.70 -24.84 -27.59
C ALA A 267 -38.35 -24.02 -26.32
N THR A 268 -37.82 -24.72 -25.31
CA THR A 268 -37.28 -24.14 -24.06
C THR A 268 -35.99 -23.37 -24.33
N LEU A 269 -35.92 -22.14 -23.82
CA LEU A 269 -34.80 -21.21 -24.03
C LEU A 269 -34.09 -20.90 -22.73
N ARG A 270 -32.78 -20.73 -22.73
CA ARG A 270 -32.01 -20.30 -21.54
C ARG A 270 -31.43 -18.90 -21.71
N SER A 271 -31.52 -18.08 -20.67
CA SER A 271 -30.77 -16.82 -20.55
C SER A 271 -29.53 -16.97 -19.68
N ALA A 272 -28.41 -16.40 -20.11
CA ALA A 272 -27.22 -16.23 -19.27
C ALA A 272 -26.73 -14.77 -19.26
N TYR A 273 -26.44 -14.28 -18.06
CA TYR A 273 -26.06 -12.90 -17.76
C TYR A 273 -24.58 -12.81 -17.39
N SER A 274 -23.88 -11.82 -17.97
CA SER A 274 -22.50 -11.48 -17.60
C SER A 274 -22.43 -10.13 -16.85
N GLY A 275 -22.27 -10.15 -15.53
CA GLY A 275 -22.22 -8.92 -14.73
C GLY A 275 -20.86 -8.22 -14.82
N SER A 276 -20.83 -6.88 -14.76
CA SER A 276 -19.59 -6.12 -14.56
C SER A 276 -19.69 -5.19 -13.35
N SER A 277 -18.61 -5.10 -12.57
CA SER A 277 -18.48 -4.23 -11.41
C SER A 277 -17.10 -3.59 -11.36
N VAL A 278 -17.01 -2.38 -10.82
CA VAL A 278 -15.73 -1.68 -10.60
C VAL A 278 -15.38 -1.74 -9.11
N THR A 279 -14.15 -2.11 -8.79
CA THR A 279 -13.58 -2.07 -7.44
C THR A 279 -12.34 -1.17 -7.40
N GLN A 280 -12.13 -0.52 -6.26
CA GLN A 280 -10.96 0.31 -6.00
C GLN A 280 -10.42 -0.04 -4.61
N ASP A 281 -9.59 -1.07 -4.55
CA ASP A 281 -9.09 -1.62 -3.27
C ASP A 281 -7.73 -0.99 -2.88
N ASN A 282 -7.02 -0.38 -3.84
CA ASN A 282 -5.70 0.20 -3.65
C ASN A 282 -5.76 1.72 -3.43
N ILE A 283 -5.66 2.14 -2.17
CA ILE A 283 -5.74 3.56 -1.76
C ILE A 283 -4.37 4.19 -1.50
N ALA A 284 -3.26 3.48 -1.77
CA ALA A 284 -1.92 3.97 -1.51
C ALA A 284 -1.59 5.15 -2.44
N ASN A 285 -0.79 6.12 -1.97
CA ASN A 285 -0.31 7.21 -2.83
C ASN A 285 0.50 6.69 -4.03
N ILE A 286 0.47 7.40 -5.15
CA ILE A 286 1.26 7.12 -6.35
C ILE A 286 2.50 8.01 -6.36
N ASN A 287 3.69 7.44 -6.52
CA ASN A 287 4.91 8.24 -6.62
C ASN A 287 5.07 8.80 -8.05
N PRO A 288 5.54 10.05 -8.23
CA PRO A 288 6.00 10.54 -9.53
C PRO A 288 7.05 9.61 -10.13
N GLY A 289 6.95 9.33 -11.44
CA GLY A 289 7.80 8.38 -12.15
C GLY A 289 7.34 6.91 -12.08
N THR A 290 6.19 6.62 -11.43
CA THR A 290 5.63 5.26 -11.39
C THR A 290 5.03 4.91 -12.74
N SER A 291 5.52 3.82 -13.35
CA SER A 291 4.87 3.19 -14.50
C SER A 291 3.81 2.20 -14.04
N ASN A 292 2.69 2.12 -14.77
CA ASN A 292 1.58 1.21 -14.51
C ASN A 292 1.02 1.28 -13.08
N ALA A 293 0.85 2.48 -12.53
CA ALA A 293 0.19 2.68 -11.26
C ALA A 293 -1.29 2.26 -11.35
N GLU A 294 -1.69 1.24 -10.60
CA GLU A 294 -3.04 0.68 -10.57
C GLU A 294 -4.11 1.67 -10.08
N ILE A 295 -5.12 2.00 -10.89
CA ILE A 295 -6.12 3.03 -10.52
C ILE A 295 -7.46 2.41 -10.13
N ILE A 296 -8.01 1.56 -11.01
CA ILE A 296 -9.26 0.83 -10.79
C ILE A 296 -9.17 -0.60 -11.32
N GLY A 297 -9.80 -1.53 -10.61
CA GLY A 297 -10.06 -2.88 -11.05
C GLY A 297 -11.47 -3.01 -11.65
N ILE A 298 -11.59 -3.63 -12.81
CA ILE A 298 -12.88 -3.90 -13.47
C ILE A 298 -13.08 -5.41 -13.49
N ARG A 299 -14.06 -5.86 -12.72
CA ARG A 299 -14.46 -7.26 -12.61
C ARG A 299 -15.58 -7.54 -13.60
N ILE A 300 -15.42 -8.57 -14.44
CA ILE A 300 -16.42 -9.05 -15.39
C ILE A 300 -16.68 -10.53 -15.12
N VAL A 301 -17.90 -10.87 -14.72
CA VAL A 301 -18.35 -12.25 -14.51
C VAL A 301 -19.01 -12.74 -15.78
N VAL A 302 -18.52 -13.83 -16.35
CA VAL A 302 -19.05 -14.46 -17.56
C VAL A 302 -19.72 -15.78 -17.20
N ALA A 303 -20.93 -15.99 -17.70
CA ALA A 303 -21.67 -17.23 -17.46
C ALA A 303 -20.97 -18.46 -18.06
N ALA A 304 -21.23 -19.64 -17.50
CA ALA A 304 -20.69 -20.90 -18.01
C ALA A 304 -21.15 -21.16 -19.45
N GLY A 305 -20.22 -21.48 -20.35
CA GLY A 305 -20.49 -21.70 -21.77
C GLY A 305 -20.42 -20.43 -22.66
N CYS A 306 -20.16 -19.26 -22.08
CA CYS A 306 -19.92 -18.02 -22.81
C CYS A 306 -18.42 -17.73 -22.98
N SER A 307 -18.03 -17.23 -24.16
CA SER A 307 -16.68 -16.71 -24.45
C SER A 307 -16.74 -15.38 -25.20
N PRO A 308 -17.32 -14.32 -24.59
CA PRO A 308 -17.50 -13.05 -25.26
C PRO A 308 -16.17 -12.28 -25.37
N THR A 309 -16.09 -11.35 -26.31
CA THR A 309 -14.88 -10.54 -26.54
C THR A 309 -15.11 -9.11 -26.10
N VAL A 310 -14.22 -8.59 -25.25
CA VAL A 310 -14.17 -7.17 -24.90
C VAL A 310 -13.39 -6.42 -25.97
N THR A 311 -13.93 -5.30 -26.45
CA THR A 311 -13.35 -4.50 -27.55
C THR A 311 -12.97 -3.08 -27.16
N SER A 312 -13.59 -2.51 -26.12
CA SER A 312 -13.21 -1.18 -25.62
C SER A 312 -13.65 -0.91 -24.19
N PHE A 313 -12.97 0.04 -23.55
CA PHE A 313 -13.37 0.69 -22.31
C PHE A 313 -13.46 2.20 -22.54
N ALA A 314 -14.58 2.82 -22.20
CA ALA A 314 -14.75 4.26 -22.08
C ALA A 314 -14.56 4.67 -20.63
N LEU A 315 -13.63 5.61 -20.42
CA LEU A 315 -13.07 5.96 -19.13
C LEU A 315 -13.06 7.49 -18.99
N ASN A 316 -13.15 7.98 -17.76
CA ASN A 316 -12.95 9.39 -17.44
C ASN A 316 -11.80 9.53 -16.45
N THR A 317 -10.91 10.49 -16.67
CA THR A 317 -9.99 10.95 -15.61
C THR A 317 -10.80 11.71 -14.57
N THR A 318 -10.70 11.35 -13.31
CA THR A 318 -11.38 12.03 -12.18
C THR A 318 -10.34 12.46 -11.13
N GLY A 319 -10.74 13.27 -10.15
CA GLY A 319 -9.84 13.86 -9.15
C GLY A 319 -9.38 15.29 -9.49
N SER A 320 -8.27 15.75 -8.91
CA SER A 320 -7.67 17.07 -9.18
C SER A 320 -6.56 17.03 -10.24
N THR A 321 -6.41 15.91 -10.95
CA THR A 321 -5.40 15.73 -12.00
C THR A 321 -5.39 16.86 -13.01
N ASN A 322 -4.19 17.27 -13.40
CA ASN A 322 -3.93 18.09 -14.57
C ASN A 322 -3.57 17.16 -15.76
N PRO A 323 -4.50 16.92 -16.70
CA PRO A 323 -4.27 15.97 -17.79
C PRO A 323 -3.12 16.43 -18.70
N GLY A 324 -2.19 15.51 -18.98
CA GLY A 324 -0.98 15.78 -19.77
C GLY A 324 0.27 16.17 -18.96
N THR A 325 0.12 16.63 -17.71
CA THR A 325 1.27 16.84 -16.78
C THR A 325 1.38 15.75 -15.72
N ASP A 326 0.25 15.22 -15.25
CA ASP A 326 0.22 14.24 -14.15
C ASP A 326 0.08 12.79 -14.64
N ILE A 327 -0.35 12.59 -15.89
CA ILE A 327 -0.52 11.28 -16.51
C ILE A 327 0.02 11.33 -17.93
N THR A 328 1.01 10.49 -18.26
CA THR A 328 1.55 10.37 -19.62
C THR A 328 0.89 9.28 -20.44
N THR A 329 0.44 8.21 -19.79
CA THR A 329 -0.16 7.05 -20.47
C THR A 329 -1.23 6.42 -19.60
N ALA A 330 -2.29 5.93 -20.22
CA ALA A 330 -3.25 5.02 -19.62
C ALA A 330 -3.17 3.65 -20.27
N ASN A 331 -3.03 2.60 -19.46
CA ASN A 331 -2.97 1.22 -19.92
C ASN A 331 -4.13 0.42 -19.32
N VAL A 332 -4.68 -0.52 -20.07
CA VAL A 332 -5.59 -1.53 -19.52
C VAL A 332 -4.91 -2.89 -19.63
N TYR A 333 -4.84 -3.62 -18.53
CA TYR A 333 -4.29 -4.98 -18.47
C TYR A 333 -5.37 -6.00 -18.15
N TYR A 334 -5.22 -7.22 -18.66
CA TYR A 334 -6.09 -8.38 -18.41
C TYR A 334 -5.34 -9.43 -17.58
N THR A 335 -5.92 -9.89 -16.47
CA THR A 335 -5.31 -10.89 -15.56
C THR A 335 -6.09 -12.20 -15.47
N GLY A 336 -7.06 -12.42 -16.35
CA GLY A 336 -7.91 -13.61 -16.29
C GLY A 336 -8.68 -13.69 -14.98
N SER A 337 -8.68 -14.86 -14.35
CA SER A 337 -9.38 -15.10 -13.08
C SER A 337 -8.66 -14.58 -11.83
N SER A 338 -7.44 -14.06 -11.97
CA SER A 338 -6.68 -13.48 -10.85
C SER A 338 -7.22 -12.10 -10.47
N SER A 339 -7.60 -11.94 -9.20
CA SER A 339 -7.96 -10.66 -8.59
C SER A 339 -6.73 -9.84 -8.16
N VAL A 340 -5.52 -10.24 -8.55
CA VAL A 340 -4.27 -9.51 -8.30
C VAL A 340 -3.75 -8.94 -9.61
N PHE A 341 -3.45 -7.64 -9.62
CA PHE A 341 -2.89 -6.95 -10.77
C PHE A 341 -1.52 -7.53 -11.19
N THR A 342 -1.35 -7.77 -12.48
CA THR A 342 -0.06 -8.10 -13.12
C THR A 342 0.00 -7.46 -14.51
N THR A 343 1.21 -7.20 -15.01
CA THR A 343 1.43 -6.61 -16.34
C THR A 343 1.52 -7.68 -17.45
N THR A 344 0.91 -8.85 -17.27
CA THR A 344 1.14 -10.03 -18.12
C THR A 344 0.48 -9.94 -19.50
N THR A 345 -0.75 -9.41 -19.57
CA THR A 345 -1.49 -9.26 -20.84
C THR A 345 -1.99 -7.83 -20.99
N LEU A 346 -1.39 -7.05 -21.89
CA LEU A 346 -1.83 -5.68 -22.20
C LEU A 346 -3.04 -5.73 -23.15
N PHE A 347 -4.16 -5.14 -22.75
CA PHE A 347 -5.36 -5.00 -23.57
C PHE A 347 -5.23 -3.85 -24.57
N GLY A 348 -4.76 -2.68 -24.10
CA GLY A 348 -4.62 -1.49 -24.91
C GLY A 348 -3.96 -0.34 -24.15
N THR A 349 -3.53 0.69 -24.89
CA THR A 349 -2.85 1.87 -24.34
C THR A 349 -3.40 3.14 -24.97
N LEU A 350 -3.35 4.25 -24.23
CA LEU A 350 -3.61 5.59 -24.73
C LEU A 350 -2.59 6.57 -24.14
N ALA A 351 -1.94 7.36 -24.99
CA ALA A 351 -1.05 8.42 -24.55
C ALA A 351 -1.85 9.68 -24.16
N SER A 352 -1.43 10.33 -23.07
CA SER A 352 -1.96 11.62 -22.58
C SER A 352 -3.50 11.64 -22.43
N PRO A 353 -4.09 10.76 -21.60
CA PRO A 353 -5.53 10.75 -21.37
C PRO A 353 -6.00 12.09 -20.79
N ASN A 354 -7.12 12.62 -21.27
CA ASN A 354 -7.71 13.87 -20.79
C ASN A 354 -9.24 13.81 -20.84
N GLY A 355 -9.87 14.06 -19.69
CA GLY A 355 -11.33 14.07 -19.58
C GLY A 355 -11.90 12.70 -19.90
N SER A 356 -12.84 12.63 -20.84
CA SER A 356 -13.41 11.37 -21.32
C SER A 356 -12.57 10.80 -22.46
N PHE A 357 -12.15 9.54 -22.33
CA PHE A 357 -11.30 8.86 -23.29
C PHE A 357 -11.68 7.39 -23.44
N ALA A 358 -11.19 6.73 -24.49
CA ALA A 358 -11.44 5.31 -24.72
C ALA A 358 -10.13 4.55 -24.97
N ILE A 359 -10.04 3.34 -24.43
CA ILE A 359 -8.97 2.39 -24.73
C ILE A 359 -9.59 1.21 -25.45
N THR A 360 -9.13 0.96 -26.68
CA THR A 360 -9.57 -0.14 -27.53
C THR A 360 -8.56 -1.28 -27.49
N GLY A 361 -9.05 -2.51 -27.57
CA GLY A 361 -8.26 -3.74 -27.58
C GLY A 361 -9.13 -4.92 -28.00
N THR A 362 -8.60 -6.13 -27.96
CA THR A 362 -9.41 -7.33 -28.24
C THR A 362 -9.03 -8.41 -27.24
N GLN A 363 -9.96 -8.77 -26.34
CA GLN A 363 -9.73 -9.83 -25.36
C GLN A 363 -10.95 -10.73 -25.22
N THR A 364 -10.77 -12.01 -25.52
CA THR A 364 -11.78 -13.05 -25.29
C THR A 364 -11.75 -13.47 -23.82
N LEU A 365 -12.92 -13.51 -23.19
CA LEU A 365 -13.09 -13.85 -21.79
C LEU A 365 -13.34 -15.34 -21.60
N SER A 366 -12.90 -15.86 -20.46
CA SER A 366 -13.21 -17.23 -20.03
C SER A 366 -14.47 -17.26 -19.17
N ALA A 367 -15.15 -18.41 -19.12
CA ALA A 367 -16.24 -18.61 -18.15
C ALA A 367 -15.76 -18.39 -16.71
N GLY A 368 -16.58 -17.74 -15.88
CA GLY A 368 -16.24 -17.36 -14.51
C GLY A 368 -15.87 -15.89 -14.36
N THR A 369 -15.14 -15.53 -13.32
CA THR A 369 -14.75 -14.14 -13.06
C THR A 369 -13.49 -13.79 -13.83
N ASN A 370 -13.47 -12.62 -14.46
CA ASN A 370 -12.38 -12.05 -15.23
C ASN A 370 -12.05 -10.65 -14.69
N TYR A 371 -10.78 -10.28 -14.65
CA TYR A 371 -10.32 -8.99 -14.14
C TYR A 371 -9.53 -8.20 -15.17
N PHE A 372 -9.87 -6.92 -15.27
CA PHE A 372 -9.11 -5.91 -15.98
C PHE A 372 -8.63 -4.83 -15.01
N TRP A 373 -7.52 -4.17 -15.32
CA TRP A 373 -6.92 -3.14 -14.47
C TRP A 373 -6.58 -1.94 -15.31
N LEU A 374 -7.17 -0.79 -14.98
CA LEU A 374 -6.71 0.49 -15.53
C LEU A 374 -5.49 0.93 -14.72
N THR A 375 -4.42 1.27 -15.41
CA THR A 375 -3.23 1.84 -14.80
C THR A 375 -2.83 3.15 -15.49
N TYR A 376 -2.15 4.01 -14.75
CA TYR A 376 -1.56 5.23 -15.29
C TYR A 376 -0.04 5.22 -15.16
N ASP A 377 0.64 5.71 -16.19
CA ASP A 377 2.03 6.13 -16.09
C ASP A 377 2.05 7.57 -15.58
N VAL A 378 2.59 7.77 -14.37
CA VAL A 378 2.72 9.08 -13.74
C VAL A 378 4.15 9.56 -13.98
N PRO A 379 4.38 10.65 -14.73
CA PRO A 379 5.73 11.12 -15.04
C PRO A 379 6.46 11.62 -13.79
N ALA A 380 7.78 11.68 -13.85
CA ALA A 380 8.59 12.20 -12.76
C ALA A 380 8.28 13.68 -12.42
N GLY A 381 7.74 14.44 -13.37
CA GLY A 381 7.35 15.84 -13.19
C GLY A 381 5.90 16.06 -12.72
N ALA A 382 5.16 14.99 -12.38
CA ALA A 382 3.77 15.08 -11.95
C ALA A 382 3.61 15.93 -10.67
N THR A 383 2.49 16.64 -10.58
CA THR A 383 2.22 17.61 -9.51
C THR A 383 1.92 16.90 -8.20
N VAL A 384 2.77 17.16 -7.20
CA VAL A 384 2.64 16.58 -5.86
C VAL A 384 1.39 17.10 -5.16
N GLY A 385 0.62 16.18 -4.58
CA GLY A 385 -0.60 16.49 -3.83
C GLY A 385 -1.87 16.37 -4.67
N ASP A 386 -1.76 16.32 -5.99
CA ASP A 386 -2.90 16.11 -6.88
C ASP A 386 -3.48 14.71 -6.72
N VAL A 387 -4.79 14.59 -6.95
CA VAL A 387 -5.53 13.35 -6.85
C VAL A 387 -5.71 12.77 -8.25
N VAL A 388 -5.18 11.56 -8.45
CA VAL A 388 -5.36 10.73 -9.62
C VAL A 388 -6.42 9.69 -9.36
N ASP A 389 -7.48 9.73 -10.15
CA ASP A 389 -8.60 8.82 -10.06
C ASP A 389 -9.20 8.58 -11.45
N ALA A 390 -10.03 7.55 -11.57
CA ALA A 390 -10.68 7.22 -12.82
C ALA A 390 -12.08 6.62 -12.63
N GLU A 391 -12.93 6.84 -13.62
CA GLU A 391 -14.25 6.23 -13.69
C GLU A 391 -14.40 5.46 -15.00
N CYS A 392 -14.89 4.21 -14.95
CA CYS A 392 -15.30 3.47 -16.14
C CYS A 392 -16.78 3.73 -16.42
N THR A 393 -17.07 4.52 -17.46
CA THR A 393 -18.43 4.95 -17.80
C THR A 393 -19.14 3.94 -18.69
N SER A 394 -18.40 3.27 -19.56
CA SER A 394 -18.90 2.11 -20.29
C SER A 394 -17.78 1.20 -20.77
N LEU A 395 -18.11 -0.04 -21.10
CA LEU A 395 -17.23 -0.99 -21.77
C LEU A 395 -18.01 -1.74 -22.85
N THR A 396 -17.34 -2.14 -23.92
CA THR A 396 -17.96 -2.83 -25.06
C THR A 396 -17.61 -4.30 -25.01
N ILE A 397 -18.64 -5.15 -24.92
CA ILE A 397 -18.52 -6.61 -25.04
C ILE A 397 -19.32 -7.07 -26.26
N GLY A 398 -18.64 -7.66 -27.24
CA GLY A 398 -19.23 -7.96 -28.55
C GLY A 398 -19.64 -6.67 -29.27
N THR A 399 -20.92 -6.53 -29.57
CA THR A 399 -21.50 -5.36 -30.28
C THR A 399 -22.22 -4.37 -29.36
N ALA A 400 -22.23 -4.60 -28.05
CA ALA A 400 -23.03 -3.83 -27.11
C ALA A 400 -22.16 -3.14 -26.04
N ASN A 401 -22.65 -2.00 -25.54
CA ASN A 401 -22.01 -1.17 -24.52
C ASN A 401 -22.68 -1.38 -23.16
N TYR A 402 -21.87 -1.40 -22.10
CA TYR A 402 -22.31 -1.71 -20.74
C TYR A 402 -21.75 -0.70 -19.75
N THR A 403 -22.56 -0.27 -18.80
CA THR A 403 -22.12 0.57 -17.68
C THR A 403 -21.90 -0.31 -16.46
N PRO A 404 -20.65 -0.46 -15.97
CA PRO A 404 -20.38 -1.33 -14.83
C PRO A 404 -20.94 -0.73 -13.52
N SER A 405 -21.45 -1.59 -12.64
CA SER A 405 -22.00 -1.15 -11.35
C SER A 405 -20.89 -0.78 -10.37
N PRO A 406 -20.98 0.36 -9.66
CA PRO A 406 -19.98 0.71 -8.67
C PRO A 406 -20.16 -0.14 -7.42
N THR A 407 -19.11 -0.85 -7.01
CA THR A 407 -19.06 -1.52 -5.71
C THR A 407 -18.05 -0.77 -4.85
N SER A 408 -18.56 0.16 -4.03
CA SER A 408 -17.81 1.01 -3.06
C SER A 408 -16.65 1.85 -3.64
N TYR A 409 -16.89 3.14 -3.89
CA TYR A 409 -15.80 4.12 -4.08
C TYR A 409 -15.27 4.55 -2.72
N THR A 410 -14.08 4.08 -2.34
CA THR A 410 -13.37 4.62 -1.17
C THR A 410 -11.89 4.81 -1.46
N GLY A 411 -11.50 5.55 -2.51
CA GLY A 411 -10.07 5.80 -2.66
C GLY A 411 -9.58 6.60 -3.84
N SER A 412 -9.81 7.90 -3.85
CA SER A 412 -8.98 8.84 -4.59
C SER A 412 -7.48 8.65 -4.25
N ARG A 413 -6.64 8.30 -5.24
CA ARG A 413 -5.19 8.10 -5.02
C ARG A 413 -4.45 9.42 -5.21
N ARG A 414 -3.69 9.89 -4.22
CA ARG A 414 -2.89 11.11 -4.38
C ARG A 414 -1.52 10.82 -4.98
N ILE A 415 -1.05 11.71 -5.86
CA ILE A 415 0.35 11.78 -6.27
C ILE A 415 1.12 12.23 -5.03
N GLY A 416 1.77 11.25 -4.40
CA GLY A 416 2.60 11.48 -3.24
C GLY A 416 3.75 12.40 -3.61
N GLY A 417 4.13 13.26 -2.67
CA GLY A 417 5.37 14.02 -2.80
C GLY A 417 6.52 13.09 -3.10
N PHE A 418 7.24 13.36 -4.18
CA PHE A 418 8.59 12.89 -4.44
C PHE A 418 9.20 12.20 -3.21
N LEU A 419 9.39 10.89 -3.27
CA LEU A 419 10.51 10.31 -2.57
C LEU A 419 11.71 10.54 -3.50
N PRO A 420 12.43 11.68 -3.45
CA PRO A 420 13.65 11.74 -4.23
C PRO A 420 14.52 10.58 -3.77
N SER A 421 15.11 9.88 -4.74
CA SER A 421 16.45 9.34 -4.58
C SER A 421 17.24 10.27 -3.65
N TRP A 422 17.97 9.73 -2.68
CA TRP A 422 18.74 10.42 -1.62
C TRP A 422 18.06 10.66 -0.24
N LYS A 423 17.26 9.72 0.29
CA LYS A 423 16.81 9.68 1.70
C LYS A 423 17.78 8.93 2.62
N ALA A 424 18.85 9.61 3.00
CA ALA A 424 19.72 9.21 4.12
C ALA A 424 19.11 9.64 5.45
N ALA A 425 19.21 8.80 6.49
CA ALA A 425 18.77 9.17 7.82
C ALA A 425 19.72 10.23 8.43
N LYS A 426 19.18 11.33 8.95
CA LYS A 426 19.92 12.40 9.66
C LYS A 426 19.84 12.19 11.17
N THR A 427 18.63 11.98 11.68
CA THR A 427 18.32 11.69 13.08
C THR A 427 17.12 10.73 13.14
N ILE A 428 16.91 10.10 14.28
CA ILE A 428 15.82 9.17 14.53
C ILE A 428 15.33 9.32 15.97
N ALA A 429 14.02 9.27 16.14
CA ALA A 429 13.38 9.06 17.43
C ALA A 429 12.47 7.83 17.32
N ALA A 430 12.50 6.99 18.36
CA ALA A 430 11.67 5.81 18.44
C ALA A 430 10.78 5.87 19.69
N SER A 431 9.57 5.33 19.57
CA SER A 431 8.63 5.17 20.68
C SER A 431 8.51 3.69 21.07
N ASN A 432 7.44 3.39 21.79
CA ASN A 432 6.95 2.07 22.13
C ASN A 432 6.92 1.09 20.95
N THR A 433 6.40 1.52 19.80
CA THR A 433 6.12 0.63 18.66
C THR A 433 6.24 1.29 17.28
N ASN A 434 6.62 2.56 17.19
CA ASN A 434 6.91 3.25 15.94
C ASN A 434 8.24 4.00 16.00
N ALA A 435 8.84 4.25 14.84
CA ALA A 435 10.01 5.09 14.71
C ALA A 435 9.72 6.21 13.70
N VAL A 436 10.33 7.36 13.93
CA VAL A 436 10.31 8.51 13.02
C VAL A 436 11.76 8.89 12.75
N THR A 437 12.16 8.94 11.49
CA THR A 437 13.47 9.41 11.07
C THR A 437 13.36 10.62 10.18
N VAL A 438 14.25 11.58 10.39
CA VAL A 438 14.41 12.75 9.52
C VAL A 438 15.45 12.40 8.48
N CYS A 439 15.13 12.61 7.21
CA CYS A 439 16.07 12.44 6.11
C CYS A 439 16.96 13.69 5.94
N THR A 440 18.13 13.53 5.32
CA THR A 440 19.08 14.64 5.05
C THR A 440 18.49 15.80 4.26
N ASN A 441 17.44 15.56 3.47
CA ASN A 441 16.69 16.58 2.74
C ASN A 441 15.59 17.28 3.60
N GLY A 442 15.49 16.97 4.89
CA GLY A 442 14.48 17.52 5.81
C GLY A 442 13.10 16.86 5.73
N SER A 443 12.91 15.79 4.93
CA SER A 443 11.68 15.00 4.97
C SER A 443 11.60 14.14 6.23
N ALA A 444 10.41 13.87 6.75
CA ALA A 444 10.21 12.89 7.82
C ALA A 444 9.64 11.56 7.26
N MET A 445 10.15 10.45 7.77
CA MET A 445 9.69 9.09 7.49
C MET A 445 9.29 8.42 8.79
N SER A 446 8.18 7.70 8.79
CA SER A 446 7.76 6.89 9.94
C SER A 446 7.39 5.46 9.55
N PHE A 447 7.62 4.53 10.47
CA PHE A 447 7.32 3.12 10.31
C PHE A 447 7.03 2.48 11.67
N GLY A 448 6.37 1.33 11.67
CA GLY A 448 5.89 0.62 12.84
C GLY A 448 4.37 0.71 13.00
N TYR A 449 3.93 0.65 14.26
CA TYR A 449 2.53 0.67 14.69
C TYR A 449 1.81 1.98 14.36
N ASN A 450 0.52 1.93 13.96
CA ASN A 450 -0.20 3.13 13.49
C ASN A 450 -1.67 3.25 13.94
N ASN A 451 -2.14 2.52 14.96
CA ASN A 451 -3.58 2.50 15.27
C ASN A 451 -4.15 3.85 15.75
N HIS A 452 -3.31 4.83 16.09
CA HIS A 452 -3.70 6.19 16.49
C HIS A 452 -3.25 7.25 15.48
N GLY A 453 -2.74 6.85 14.30
CA GLY A 453 -2.22 7.77 13.29
C GLY A 453 -0.83 8.33 13.59
N GLN A 454 -0.05 7.69 14.48
CA GLN A 454 1.31 8.12 14.86
C GLN A 454 2.36 8.01 13.76
N ILE A 455 2.06 7.33 12.65
CA ILE A 455 2.87 7.41 11.42
C ILE A 455 2.64 8.76 10.73
N GLY A 456 1.48 9.37 10.93
CA GLY A 456 1.15 10.68 10.40
C GLY A 456 0.91 10.69 8.89
N ASP A 457 0.55 9.56 8.28
CA ASP A 457 0.34 9.41 6.83
C ASP A 457 -1.14 9.49 6.42
N ASN A 458 -2.01 10.01 7.28
CA ASN A 458 -3.46 10.03 7.15
C ASN A 458 -4.12 8.63 7.15
N THR A 459 -3.40 7.59 7.56
CA THR A 459 -3.94 6.23 7.74
C THR A 459 -3.85 5.78 9.19
N ILE A 460 -4.43 4.61 9.48
CA ILE A 460 -4.28 3.89 10.77
C ILE A 460 -3.61 2.52 10.57
N LEU A 461 -3.00 2.30 9.41
CA LEU A 461 -2.39 1.01 9.06
C LEU A 461 -0.92 1.02 9.43
N GLU A 462 -0.47 -0.06 10.07
CA GLU A 462 0.94 -0.27 10.40
C GLU A 462 1.81 -0.24 9.13
N LYS A 463 3.05 0.24 9.26
CA LYS A 463 3.99 0.36 8.13
C LYS A 463 5.26 -0.41 8.43
N HIS A 464 5.50 -1.49 7.70
CA HIS A 464 6.70 -2.31 7.88
C HIS A 464 7.93 -1.76 7.12
N VAL A 465 7.77 -0.65 6.42
CA VAL A 465 8.83 0.11 5.76
C VAL A 465 8.64 1.61 6.01
N PRO A 466 9.73 2.39 6.09
CA PRO A 466 9.69 3.85 6.19
C PRO A 466 8.72 4.46 5.17
N THR A 467 7.69 5.13 5.68
CA THR A 467 6.63 5.78 4.91
C THR A 467 6.65 7.27 5.19
N ALA A 468 6.39 8.10 4.17
CA ALA A 468 6.44 9.55 4.33
C ALA A 468 5.37 10.05 5.31
N VAL A 469 5.78 10.92 6.24
CA VAL A 469 4.83 11.65 7.09
C VAL A 469 4.13 12.71 6.25
N TRP A 470 2.81 12.81 6.34
CA TRP A 470 1.96 13.63 5.49
C TRP A 470 2.30 15.12 5.58
N THR A 471 2.52 15.77 4.43
CA THR A 471 2.61 17.24 4.29
C THR A 471 3.64 17.96 5.16
N ILE A 472 4.61 17.25 5.73
CA ILE A 472 5.64 17.84 6.60
C ILE A 472 7.03 17.72 5.98
N SER A 473 7.66 18.88 5.80
CA SER A 473 9.02 19.03 5.29
C SER A 473 9.82 19.95 6.22
N ASN A 474 11.14 20.01 5.99
CA ASN A 474 12.08 20.82 6.76
C ASN A 474 12.11 20.48 8.26
N ILE A 475 11.86 19.22 8.61
CA ILE A 475 12.02 18.73 9.97
C ILE A 475 13.50 18.59 10.27
N ILE A 476 13.91 19.05 11.46
CA ILE A 476 15.29 18.99 11.94
C ILE A 476 15.45 18.07 13.16
N SER A 477 14.38 17.83 13.90
CA SER A 477 14.35 16.92 15.04
C SER A 477 12.95 16.32 15.21
N VAL A 478 12.89 15.15 15.83
CA VAL A 478 11.66 14.40 16.10
C VAL A 478 11.67 13.92 17.55
N GLY A 479 10.50 13.92 18.18
CA GLY A 479 10.25 13.20 19.42
C GLY A 479 9.18 12.15 19.14
N SER A 480 9.37 10.92 19.60
CA SER A 480 8.32 9.90 19.52
C SER A 480 7.92 9.57 20.94
N GLY A 481 6.70 9.95 21.32
CA GLY A 481 6.22 9.78 22.69
C GLY A 481 5.86 8.34 22.97
N GLY A 482 5.92 7.95 24.25
CA GLY A 482 5.63 6.58 24.67
C GLY A 482 4.24 6.12 24.20
N TYR A 483 3.19 6.92 24.40
CA TYR A 483 1.82 6.50 24.11
C TYR A 483 1.30 6.99 22.74
N TYR A 484 1.84 6.41 21.67
CA TYR A 484 1.29 6.48 20.31
C TYR A 484 1.14 7.90 19.72
N PHE A 485 2.09 8.80 19.98
CA PHE A 485 2.14 10.11 19.33
C PHE A 485 3.57 10.52 18.94
N SER A 486 3.69 11.54 18.10
CA SER A 486 4.97 12.03 17.61
C SER A 486 4.99 13.54 17.51
N LEU A 487 6.18 14.11 17.68
CA LEU A 487 6.50 15.52 17.55
C LEU A 487 7.52 15.71 16.42
N GLY A 488 7.36 16.79 15.66
CA GLY A 488 8.30 17.23 14.64
C GLY A 488 8.66 18.70 14.84
N LEU A 489 9.96 18.99 14.94
CA LEU A 489 10.50 20.34 14.97
C LEU A 489 10.94 20.75 13.57
N LYS A 490 10.38 21.84 13.05
CA LYS A 490 10.80 22.43 11.78
C LYS A 490 11.99 23.39 11.94
N ASN A 491 12.72 23.61 10.84
CA ASN A 491 13.85 24.54 10.78
C ASN A 491 13.47 26.01 11.06
N ASP A 492 12.20 26.38 10.90
CA ASP A 492 11.64 27.69 11.23
C ASP A 492 11.36 27.85 12.75
N GLY A 493 11.62 26.82 13.54
CA GLY A 493 11.41 26.80 14.99
C GLY A 493 9.97 26.55 15.41
N THR A 494 9.09 26.11 14.50
CA THR A 494 7.72 25.66 14.81
C THR A 494 7.66 24.17 15.18
N VAL A 495 6.71 23.81 16.04
CA VAL A 495 6.48 22.42 16.47
C VAL A 495 5.16 21.90 15.91
N TRP A 496 5.21 20.66 15.44
CA TRP A 496 4.08 19.93 14.90
C TRP A 496 3.93 18.60 15.64
N ALA A 497 2.70 18.12 15.78
CA ALA A 497 2.39 16.91 16.50
C ALA A 497 1.33 16.07 15.76
N TRP A 498 1.37 14.75 15.91
CA TRP A 498 0.36 13.83 15.37
C TRP A 498 0.30 12.53 16.19
N GLY A 499 -0.75 11.75 16.01
CA GLY A 499 -1.04 10.53 16.76
C GLY A 499 -2.13 10.73 17.82
N ASP A 500 -2.04 9.97 18.91
CA ASP A 500 -2.96 10.02 20.04
C ASP A 500 -2.99 11.42 20.68
N ASN A 501 -4.15 11.84 21.20
CA ASN A 501 -4.30 13.12 21.90
C ASN A 501 -5.21 13.05 23.13
N THR A 502 -5.38 11.86 23.72
CA THR A 502 -6.38 11.62 24.78
C THR A 502 -6.20 12.49 26.02
N VAL A 503 -4.96 12.90 26.32
CA VAL A 503 -4.62 13.78 27.44
C VAL A 503 -3.80 15.00 26.99
N TYR A 504 -4.13 15.53 25.82
CA TYR A 504 -3.59 16.79 25.26
C TYR A 504 -2.11 16.78 24.85
N GLN A 505 -1.48 15.61 24.70
CA GLN A 505 -0.06 15.54 24.33
C GLN A 505 0.31 16.22 22.99
N LEU A 506 -0.67 16.50 22.11
CA LEU A 506 -0.44 17.24 20.86
C LEU A 506 -0.40 18.77 21.04
N GLY A 507 -0.88 19.30 22.17
CA GLY A 507 -0.79 20.74 22.47
C GLY A 507 -1.58 21.65 21.52
N ASP A 508 -2.59 21.10 20.83
CA ASP A 508 -3.42 21.81 19.85
C ASP A 508 -4.70 22.40 20.45
N GLY A 509 -4.82 22.43 21.77
CA GLY A 509 -6.01 22.89 22.49
C GLY A 509 -7.16 21.88 22.52
N THR A 510 -7.00 20.69 21.92
CA THR A 510 -8.05 19.66 21.83
C THR A 510 -7.62 18.34 22.46
N THR A 511 -8.55 17.38 22.56
CA THR A 511 -8.27 15.96 22.88
C THR A 511 -8.39 15.05 21.67
N THR A 512 -8.49 15.61 20.46
CA THR A 512 -8.76 14.85 19.24
C THR A 512 -7.46 14.29 18.67
N GLU A 513 -7.42 12.97 18.41
CA GLU A 513 -6.30 12.33 17.72
C GLU A 513 -6.08 12.95 16.33
N ARG A 514 -4.83 12.96 15.86
CA ARG A 514 -4.48 13.59 14.59
C ARG A 514 -3.69 12.61 13.72
N ARG A 515 -4.31 12.11 12.66
CA ARG A 515 -3.66 11.20 11.68
C ARG A 515 -2.72 11.91 10.72
N THR A 516 -2.71 13.24 10.77
CA THR A 516 -1.82 14.12 10.02
C THR A 516 -1.23 15.15 10.98
N PRO A 517 -0.01 15.64 10.74
CA PRO A 517 0.61 16.69 11.56
C PRO A 517 -0.31 17.91 11.78
N VAL A 518 -0.46 18.33 13.04
CA VAL A 518 -1.09 19.59 13.47
C VAL A 518 -0.03 20.47 14.13
N GLN A 519 -0.10 21.78 13.94
CA GLN A 519 0.84 22.70 14.57
C GLN A 519 0.48 22.95 16.04
N VAL A 520 1.47 22.93 16.93
CA VAL A 520 1.30 23.17 18.36
C VAL A 520 0.97 24.64 18.62
N LEU A 521 -0.06 24.90 19.43
CA LEU A 521 -0.49 26.25 19.77
C LEU A 521 0.52 26.97 20.67
N GLY A 522 0.46 28.29 20.68
CA GLY A 522 1.20 29.11 21.63
C GLY A 522 0.57 29.09 23.03
N PRO A 523 1.23 29.74 24.01
CA PRO A 523 0.76 29.81 25.39
C PRO A 523 -0.64 30.39 25.49
N GLY A 524 -1.52 29.75 26.27
CA GLY A 524 -2.92 30.18 26.41
C GLY A 524 -3.75 30.03 25.13
N GLY A 525 -3.26 29.30 24.13
CA GLY A 525 -3.93 29.13 22.83
C GLY A 525 -3.76 30.31 21.88
N VAL A 526 -2.87 31.25 22.18
CA VAL A 526 -2.62 32.42 21.33
C VAL A 526 -1.52 32.12 20.32
N GLY A 527 -1.85 32.13 19.03
CA GLY A 527 -0.90 31.87 17.95
C GLY A 527 -0.29 30.48 18.01
N PHE A 528 0.95 30.34 17.57
CA PHE A 528 1.68 29.07 17.54
C PHE A 528 2.97 29.14 18.35
N LEU A 529 3.44 27.99 18.83
CA LEU A 529 4.73 27.89 19.49
C LEU A 529 5.87 28.06 18.47
N THR A 530 6.76 29.02 18.72
CA THR A 530 7.86 29.39 17.82
C THR A 530 9.19 29.53 18.58
N GLY A 531 10.30 29.55 17.83
CA GLY A 531 11.64 29.72 18.40
C GLY A 531 12.15 28.48 19.15
N ILE A 532 11.61 27.30 18.83
CA ILE A 532 12.02 26.04 19.44
C ILE A 532 13.30 25.52 18.77
N ILE A 533 14.21 25.00 19.59
CA ILE A 533 15.49 24.40 19.15
C ILE A 533 15.59 22.91 19.48
N GLN A 534 14.78 22.41 20.42
CA GLN A 534 14.69 20.99 20.75
C GLN A 534 13.29 20.63 21.22
N VAL A 535 12.83 19.43 20.88
CA VAL A 535 11.61 18.82 21.40
C VAL A 535 11.93 17.48 22.05
N SER A 536 11.15 17.11 23.05
CA SER A 536 11.20 15.79 23.69
C SER A 536 9.78 15.38 24.07
N SER A 537 9.51 14.08 24.07
CA SER A 537 8.20 13.50 24.31
C SER A 537 8.31 12.40 25.35
N GLY A 538 7.56 12.51 26.44
CA GLY A 538 7.40 11.46 27.43
C GLY A 538 6.30 10.47 27.05
N TYR A 539 5.71 9.79 28.04
CA TYR A 539 4.62 8.83 27.77
C TYR A 539 3.38 9.54 27.20
N GLN A 540 2.96 10.63 27.85
CA GLN A 540 1.74 11.38 27.50
C GLN A 540 1.92 12.90 27.70
N HIS A 541 3.16 13.37 27.77
CA HIS A 541 3.51 14.79 27.86
C HIS A 541 4.63 15.14 26.90
N SER A 542 4.78 16.43 26.64
CA SER A 542 5.71 16.96 25.67
C SER A 542 6.51 18.11 26.27
N LEU A 543 7.78 18.22 25.88
CA LEU A 543 8.69 19.31 26.24
C LEU A 543 9.21 19.99 24.97
N ALA A 544 9.41 21.31 25.06
CA ALA A 544 10.10 22.11 24.06
C ALA A 544 11.10 23.06 24.72
N LEU A 545 12.32 23.10 24.20
CA LEU A 545 13.35 24.07 24.55
C LEU A 545 13.36 25.20 23.53
N LYS A 546 13.21 26.43 24.00
CA LYS A 546 13.35 27.64 23.16
C LYS A 546 14.81 28.08 23.04
N SER A 547 15.09 28.83 21.97
CA SER A 547 16.39 29.47 21.74
C SER A 547 16.76 30.52 22.80
N ASP A 548 15.79 31.00 23.59
CA ASP A 548 16.00 31.88 24.74
C ASP A 548 16.35 31.11 26.03
N SER A 549 16.65 29.81 25.94
CA SER A 549 17.01 28.93 27.04
C SER A 549 15.88 28.69 28.07
N THR A 550 14.61 28.90 27.67
CA THR A 550 13.43 28.54 28.47
C THR A 550 12.81 27.20 28.04
N VAL A 551 12.16 26.51 28.98
CA VAL A 551 11.49 25.22 28.74
C VAL A 551 9.99 25.37 28.85
N TRP A 552 9.29 24.73 27.91
CA TRP A 552 7.84 24.70 27.80
C TRP A 552 7.35 23.26 27.79
N ALA A 553 6.20 23.00 28.41
CA ALA A 553 5.64 21.67 28.57
C ALA A 553 4.11 21.66 28.34
N TRP A 554 3.55 20.54 27.88
CA TRP A 554 2.10 20.33 27.76
C TRP A 554 1.72 18.85 27.81
N GLY A 555 0.43 18.56 27.94
CA GLY A 555 -0.12 17.19 28.03
C GLY A 555 -0.45 16.77 29.46
N ASN A 556 -0.18 15.49 29.78
CA ASN A 556 -0.44 14.86 31.08
C ASN A 556 0.43 15.46 32.20
N ASN A 557 -0.14 15.70 33.39
CA ASN A 557 0.55 16.26 34.56
C ASN A 557 0.22 15.67 35.96
N PRO A 558 -0.43 14.51 36.18
CA PRO A 558 -0.76 14.03 37.52
C PRO A 558 0.44 13.88 38.47
N SER A 559 1.64 13.64 37.93
CA SER A 559 2.89 13.48 38.68
C SER A 559 3.70 14.79 38.74
N GLY A 560 3.20 15.89 38.18
CA GLY A 560 3.94 17.14 38.08
C GLY A 560 4.99 17.16 36.96
N GLN A 561 4.91 16.25 35.97
CA GLN A 561 5.89 16.11 34.88
C GLN A 561 6.00 17.33 33.95
N LEU A 562 5.02 18.25 33.99
CA LEU A 562 5.10 19.52 33.26
C LEU A 562 5.95 20.57 33.99
N GLY A 563 6.22 20.40 35.28
CA GLY A 563 7.12 21.29 36.03
C GLY A 563 6.58 22.72 36.18
N ASP A 564 5.26 22.91 36.12
CA ASP A 564 4.60 24.22 36.21
C ASP A 564 4.13 24.56 37.65
N GLY A 565 4.59 23.79 38.64
CA GLY A 565 4.19 23.92 40.03
C GLY A 565 2.83 23.28 40.34
N THR A 566 2.15 22.69 39.34
CA THR A 566 0.83 22.07 39.50
C THR A 566 0.87 20.58 39.15
N THR A 567 -0.28 19.91 39.31
CA THR A 567 -0.53 18.55 38.83
C THR A 567 -1.67 18.49 37.81
N THR A 568 -1.96 19.61 37.15
CA THR A 568 -3.07 19.76 36.20
C THR A 568 -2.59 19.63 34.77
N ASN A 569 -3.29 18.82 33.96
CA ASN A 569 -2.99 18.65 32.53
C ASN A 569 -3.10 20.00 31.79
N ARG A 570 -2.29 20.18 30.74
CA ARG A 570 -2.25 21.43 29.97
C ARG A 570 -2.53 21.14 28.50
N SER A 571 -3.59 21.77 27.97
CA SER A 571 -3.98 21.65 26.56
C SER A 571 -3.14 22.48 25.60
N THR A 572 -2.35 23.40 26.13
CA THR A 572 -1.42 24.27 25.39
C THR A 572 -0.12 24.40 26.18
N PRO A 573 1.01 24.76 25.55
CA PRO A 573 2.30 24.91 26.21
C PRO A 573 2.26 25.86 27.42
N VAL A 574 2.82 25.41 28.55
CA VAL A 574 3.08 26.21 29.76
C VAL A 574 4.58 26.25 30.03
N GLN A 575 5.09 27.36 30.55
CA GLN A 575 6.51 27.50 30.87
C GLN A 575 6.85 26.80 32.20
N VAL A 576 7.97 26.09 32.24
CA VAL A 576 8.48 25.41 33.45
C VAL A 576 8.92 26.43 34.48
N VAL A 577 8.43 26.30 35.72
CA VAL A 577 8.79 27.20 36.83
C VAL A 577 10.19 26.90 37.36
N GLY A 578 10.79 27.87 38.06
CA GLY A 578 12.06 27.67 38.73
C GLY A 578 11.95 26.79 39.99
N PRO A 579 13.11 26.50 40.62
CA PRO A 579 13.15 25.66 41.81
C PRO A 579 12.27 26.21 42.93
N GLY A 580 11.47 25.34 43.57
CA GLY A 580 10.52 25.72 44.60
C GLY A 580 9.37 26.61 44.11
N GLY A 581 9.14 26.70 42.79
CA GLY A 581 8.11 27.52 42.19
C GLY A 581 8.46 29.00 42.07
N VAL A 582 9.73 29.36 42.27
CA VAL A 582 10.20 30.75 42.20
C VAL A 582 10.68 31.08 40.79
N GLY A 583 10.01 32.00 40.11
CA GLY A 583 10.38 32.44 38.76
C GLY A 583 10.27 31.32 37.72
N PHE A 584 11.07 31.40 36.66
CA PHE A 584 11.12 30.40 35.59
C PHE A 584 12.48 29.71 35.53
N LEU A 585 12.49 28.47 35.06
CA LEU A 585 13.73 27.75 34.78
C LEU A 585 14.39 28.37 33.53
N THR A 586 15.64 28.79 33.67
CA THR A 586 16.42 29.45 32.60
C THR A 586 17.83 28.84 32.47
N GLY A 587 18.52 29.20 31.38
CA GLY A 587 19.88 28.72 31.09
C GLY A 587 19.93 27.27 30.63
N ILE A 588 18.81 26.72 30.13
CA ILE A 588 18.73 25.35 29.64
C ILE A 588 19.35 25.22 28.25
N VAL A 589 20.13 24.15 28.05
CA VAL A 589 20.78 23.79 26.79
C VAL A 589 20.34 22.43 26.24
N ALA A 590 19.75 21.56 27.08
CA ALA A 590 19.12 20.32 26.63
C ALA A 590 17.96 19.91 27.52
N VAL A 591 16.98 19.19 26.94
CA VAL A 591 15.84 18.59 27.65
C VAL A 591 15.64 17.14 27.22
N SER A 592 15.20 16.28 28.14
CA SER A 592 14.70 14.94 27.82
C SER A 592 13.55 14.55 28.76
N SER A 593 12.75 13.57 28.37
CA SER A 593 11.53 13.16 29.06
C SER A 593 11.53 11.65 29.23
N GLY A 594 11.26 11.18 30.45
CA GLY A 594 10.90 9.78 30.68
C GLY A 594 9.39 9.58 30.58
N ASN A 595 8.85 8.49 31.15
CA ASN A 595 7.41 8.22 31.04
C ASN A 595 6.56 9.32 31.69
N ASP A 596 6.83 9.61 32.97
CA ASP A 596 6.07 10.57 33.78
C ASP A 596 6.99 11.54 34.53
N PHE A 597 8.19 11.78 34.01
CA PHE A 597 9.15 12.73 34.55
C PHE A 597 9.93 13.41 33.42
N SER A 598 10.62 14.50 33.77
CA SER A 598 11.31 15.38 32.83
C SER A 598 12.65 15.78 33.41
N ILE A 599 13.64 15.98 32.53
CA ILE A 599 14.99 16.41 32.90
C ILE A 599 15.49 17.54 32.00
N ALA A 600 16.33 18.40 32.56
CA ALA A 600 16.96 19.51 31.86
C ALA A 600 18.44 19.66 32.24
N LEU A 601 19.27 19.99 31.26
CA LEU A 601 20.68 20.34 31.42
C LEU A 601 20.84 21.85 31.29
N LYS A 602 21.50 22.46 32.27
CA LYS A 602 21.89 23.86 32.22
C LYS A 602 23.25 24.08 31.56
N ASN A 603 23.46 25.29 31.06
CA ASN A 603 24.74 25.74 30.49
C ASN A 603 25.91 25.70 31.47
N ASP A 604 25.64 25.73 32.79
CA ASP A 604 26.62 25.54 33.86
C ASP A 604 27.00 24.06 34.11
N GLY A 605 26.42 23.14 33.34
CA GLY A 605 26.67 21.71 33.43
C GLY A 605 25.89 21.00 34.55
N THR A 606 24.94 21.67 35.21
CA THR A 606 24.06 21.06 36.23
C THR A 606 22.81 20.44 35.62
N VAL A 607 22.32 19.36 36.26
CA VAL A 607 21.12 18.62 35.82
C VAL A 607 19.98 18.83 36.79
N TRP A 608 18.78 19.07 36.25
CA TRP A 608 17.55 19.30 36.99
C TRP A 608 16.48 18.32 36.53
N ALA A 609 15.65 17.84 37.46
CA ALA A 609 14.61 16.85 37.18
C ALA A 609 13.29 17.22 37.88
N TRP A 610 12.15 16.80 37.35
CA TRP A 610 10.84 16.94 37.99
C TRP A 610 9.86 15.87 37.47
N GLY A 611 8.74 15.69 38.16
CA GLY A 611 7.73 14.67 37.87
C GLY A 611 7.79 13.48 38.83
N LYS A 612 7.44 12.30 38.32
CA LYS A 612 7.41 11.02 39.04
C LYS A 612 8.79 10.64 39.59
N ASN A 613 8.83 10.09 40.81
CA ASN A 613 10.07 9.68 41.48
C ASN A 613 10.00 8.29 42.14
N ALA A 614 9.05 7.45 41.72
CA ALA A 614 8.88 6.11 42.29
C ALA A 614 10.15 5.25 42.18
N GLU A 615 10.85 5.38 41.06
CA GLU A 615 12.09 4.65 40.79
C GLU A 615 13.34 5.50 41.02
N GLY A 616 13.25 6.63 41.74
CA GLY A 616 14.42 7.48 42.01
C GLY A 616 14.97 8.25 40.80
N ALA A 617 14.22 8.34 39.71
CA ALA A 617 14.62 9.00 38.46
C ALA A 617 14.95 10.51 38.63
N LEU A 618 14.50 11.15 39.70
CA LEU A 618 14.88 12.55 40.00
C LEU A 618 16.32 12.69 40.54
N GLY A 619 16.98 11.59 40.92
CA GLY A 619 18.40 11.61 41.31
C GLY A 619 18.73 12.45 42.56
N ASN A 620 17.71 12.82 43.35
CA ASN A 620 17.83 13.75 44.47
C ASN A 620 17.76 13.08 45.86
N ASN A 621 17.80 11.74 45.90
CA ASN A 621 17.71 10.94 47.12
C ASN A 621 16.49 11.24 48.02
N SER A 622 15.37 11.68 47.46
CA SER A 622 14.18 12.00 48.26
C SER A 622 13.60 10.77 48.98
N PRO A 623 13.16 10.91 50.25
CA PRO A 623 12.42 9.86 50.96
C PRO A 623 11.06 9.59 50.32
N GLY A 624 10.64 8.33 50.30
CA GLY A 624 9.23 7.97 50.07
C GLY A 624 8.68 8.10 48.65
N ASN A 625 9.51 8.04 47.61
CA ASN A 625 9.06 7.99 46.20
C ASN A 625 8.24 9.25 45.77
N THR A 626 8.38 10.34 46.52
CA THR A 626 7.58 11.57 46.37
C THR A 626 7.88 12.25 45.03
N PRO A 627 6.85 12.48 44.17
CA PRO A 627 7.02 13.24 42.93
C PRO A 627 7.27 14.73 43.22
N SER A 628 7.76 15.47 42.23
CA SER A 628 7.99 16.92 42.34
C SER A 628 7.35 17.67 41.18
N SER A 629 6.46 18.63 41.46
CA SER A 629 5.87 19.51 40.43
C SER A 629 6.75 20.71 40.06
N THR A 630 7.94 20.83 40.67
CA THR A 630 8.93 21.87 40.36
C THR A 630 10.31 21.24 40.14
N PRO A 631 11.20 21.84 39.34
CA PRO A 631 12.56 21.33 39.13
C PRO A 631 13.35 21.18 40.44
N VAL A 632 13.98 20.02 40.62
CA VAL A 632 14.94 19.71 41.69
C VAL A 632 16.30 19.37 41.08
N GLN A 633 17.38 19.78 41.74
CA GLN A 633 18.73 19.54 41.25
C GLN A 633 19.19 18.11 41.57
N VAL A 634 19.84 17.46 40.62
CA VAL A 634 20.36 16.10 40.74
C VAL A 634 21.63 16.09 41.60
N LEU A 635 21.69 15.20 42.60
CA LEU A 635 22.83 15.08 43.50
C LEU A 635 24.05 14.48 42.80
N ALA A 636 25.25 14.74 43.33
CA ALA A 636 26.48 14.21 42.74
C ALA A 636 26.54 12.67 42.79
N GLY A 637 25.89 12.02 43.76
CA GLY A 637 26.02 10.59 43.97
C GLY A 637 27.49 10.19 44.19
N ALA A 638 27.96 9.15 43.50
CA ALA A 638 29.37 8.74 43.55
C ALA A 638 30.30 9.64 42.70
N SER A 639 29.77 10.66 42.01
CA SER A 639 30.46 11.41 40.97
C SER A 639 31.40 12.52 41.41
N GLY A 640 31.59 12.70 42.72
CA GLY A 640 32.75 13.41 43.29
C GLY A 640 33.05 14.77 42.66
N CYS A 641 32.07 15.66 42.53
CA CYS A 641 32.30 17.05 42.10
C CYS A 641 31.49 18.06 42.95
N GLY A 642 31.45 17.85 44.27
CA GLY A 642 30.68 18.66 45.22
C GLY A 642 29.34 18.03 45.58
N THR A 643 28.33 18.85 45.89
CA THR A 643 26.99 18.38 46.33
C THR A 643 26.14 17.86 45.16
N TYR A 644 26.27 18.45 43.97
CA TYR A 644 25.43 18.19 42.82
C TYR A 644 26.22 17.62 41.64
N LEU A 645 25.53 16.92 40.75
CA LEU A 645 26.12 16.45 39.50
C LEU A 645 26.51 17.68 38.65
N CYS A 646 27.73 17.67 38.11
CA CYS A 646 28.23 18.78 37.31
C CYS A 646 29.14 18.30 36.16
N ASN A 647 29.57 19.26 35.32
CA ASN A 647 30.36 19.02 34.11
C ASN A 647 29.68 18.07 33.12
N ILE A 648 28.35 18.16 32.99
CA ILE A 648 27.56 17.36 32.06
C ILE A 648 27.41 18.10 30.72
N PHE A 649 27.57 17.40 29.60
CA PHE A 649 27.28 17.95 28.27
C PHE A 649 26.11 17.25 27.55
N ALA A 650 25.71 16.06 27.99
CA ALA A 650 24.60 15.33 27.39
C ALA A 650 23.77 14.60 28.47
N ILE A 651 22.47 14.54 28.25
CA ILE A 651 21.50 13.83 29.10
C ILE A 651 20.51 13.08 28.22
N ASP A 652 20.04 11.93 28.67
CA ASP A 652 18.87 11.27 28.09
C ASP A 652 18.07 10.48 29.14
N ALA A 653 16.76 10.45 28.98
CA ALA A 653 15.83 9.80 29.91
C ALA A 653 15.15 8.61 29.23
N GLY A 654 15.22 7.45 29.89
CA GLY A 654 14.44 6.28 29.56
C GLY A 654 13.08 6.29 30.26
N ALA A 655 12.38 5.14 30.28
CA ALA A 655 11.04 5.07 30.90
C ALA A 655 11.04 5.56 32.36
N ASP A 656 11.97 5.03 33.17
CA ASP A 656 12.09 5.31 34.60
C ASP A 656 13.57 5.39 35.05
N HIS A 657 14.52 5.61 34.12
CA HIS A 657 15.95 5.81 34.39
C HIS A 657 16.54 6.95 33.56
N VAL A 658 17.74 7.41 33.93
CA VAL A 658 18.43 8.52 33.27
C VAL A 658 19.88 8.16 33.01
N LEU A 659 20.41 8.62 31.87
CA LEU A 659 21.81 8.64 31.53
C LEU A 659 22.32 10.08 31.41
N ALA A 660 23.56 10.32 31.81
CA ALA A 660 24.24 11.59 31.63
C ALA A 660 25.71 11.38 31.27
N VAL A 661 26.25 12.21 30.39
CA VAL A 661 27.66 12.16 29.98
C VAL A 661 28.39 13.37 30.51
N LYS A 662 29.50 13.13 31.22
CA LYS A 662 30.41 14.17 31.68
C LYS A 662 31.37 14.62 30.57
N ASN A 663 31.90 15.83 30.68
CA ASN A 663 32.90 16.40 29.76
C ASN A 663 34.17 15.55 29.61
N ASP A 664 34.47 14.67 30.56
CA ASP A 664 35.56 13.69 30.50
C ASP A 664 35.22 12.43 29.68
N GLY A 665 34.01 12.35 29.13
CA GLY A 665 33.51 11.23 28.32
C GLY A 665 32.99 10.04 29.13
N THR A 666 32.85 10.16 30.46
CA THR A 666 32.27 9.11 31.32
C THR A 666 30.74 9.18 31.37
N VAL A 667 30.10 8.01 31.51
CA VAL A 667 28.63 7.90 31.61
C VAL A 667 28.19 7.63 33.04
N TRP A 668 27.14 8.32 33.44
CA TRP A 668 26.50 8.24 34.74
C TRP A 668 25.03 7.89 34.57
N ALA A 669 24.50 7.06 35.47
CA ALA A 669 23.13 6.58 35.40
C ALA A 669 22.46 6.55 36.78
N TRP A 670 21.15 6.77 36.82
CA TRP A 670 20.33 6.61 38.03
C TRP A 670 18.88 6.29 37.65
N GLY A 671 18.06 5.92 38.64
CA GLY A 671 16.68 5.50 38.45
C GLY A 671 16.51 3.98 38.54
N ASN A 672 15.53 3.44 37.82
CA ASN A 672 15.22 2.01 37.76
C ASN A 672 16.44 1.18 37.30
N ASN A 673 16.71 0.05 37.95
CA ASN A 673 17.77 -0.89 37.60
C ASN A 673 17.31 -2.36 37.60
N PHE A 674 16.00 -2.62 37.50
CA PHE A 674 15.45 -3.98 37.56
C PHE A 674 16.07 -4.94 36.53
N PHE A 675 16.40 -4.44 35.32
CA PHE A 675 17.01 -5.21 34.24
C PHE A 675 18.50 -4.92 34.05
N GLY A 676 19.13 -4.17 34.98
CA GLY A 676 20.52 -3.76 34.86
C GLY A 676 20.75 -2.56 33.92
N GLN A 677 19.70 -1.80 33.56
CA GLN A 677 19.77 -0.68 32.62
C GLN A 677 20.65 0.51 33.07
N LEU A 678 21.10 0.52 34.33
CA LEU A 678 22.11 1.48 34.79
C LEU A 678 23.55 1.07 34.45
N GLY A 679 23.80 -0.19 34.07
CA GLY A 679 25.09 -0.61 33.54
C GLY A 679 26.26 -0.56 34.55
N ASN A 680 25.97 -0.64 35.85
CA ASN A 680 26.97 -0.52 36.91
C ASN A 680 27.65 -1.85 37.27
N GLY A 681 27.37 -2.94 36.55
CA GLY A 681 27.93 -4.27 36.77
C GLY A 681 27.43 -4.99 38.02
N LEU A 682 26.55 -4.35 38.81
CA LEU A 682 25.95 -4.96 39.98
C LEU A 682 24.70 -5.73 39.58
N ALA A 683 24.43 -6.85 40.24
CA ALA A 683 23.12 -7.48 40.11
C ALA A 683 22.03 -6.48 40.57
N PRO A 684 20.83 -6.50 39.98
CA PRO A 684 19.70 -5.78 40.54
C PRO A 684 19.57 -6.18 42.01
N VAL A 685 19.66 -5.23 42.93
CA VAL A 685 19.46 -5.46 44.37
C VAL A 685 18.25 -4.67 44.80
N PHE A 686 17.36 -5.32 45.56
CA PHE A 686 16.28 -4.62 46.25
C PHE A 686 16.85 -3.87 47.45
N ALA A 687 17.17 -2.59 47.26
CA ALA A 687 17.78 -1.74 48.28
C ALA A 687 16.84 -0.59 48.65
N GLY A 688 16.58 -0.41 49.95
CA GLY A 688 15.74 0.71 50.42
C GLY A 688 14.30 0.71 49.90
N GLY A 689 13.75 -0.46 49.55
CA GLY A 689 12.36 -0.63 49.10
C GLY A 689 12.12 -0.46 47.59
N CYS A 690 13.17 -0.41 46.77
CA CYS A 690 13.08 -0.19 45.32
C CYS A 690 14.19 -0.95 44.58
N TRP A 691 13.95 -1.35 43.33
CA TRP A 691 14.98 -1.92 42.43
C TRP A 691 15.74 -0.80 41.69
N CYS A 692 16.04 0.29 42.39
CA CYS A 692 16.53 1.53 41.80
C CYS A 692 17.69 2.14 42.57
N ILE A 693 18.43 3.02 41.91
CA ILE A 693 19.48 3.83 42.52
C ILE A 693 19.07 5.29 42.44
N LYS A 694 18.86 5.92 43.61
CA LYS A 694 18.26 7.26 43.73
C LYS A 694 19.25 8.42 43.58
N THR A 695 20.51 8.12 43.28
CA THR A 695 21.59 9.07 43.01
C THR A 695 22.48 8.55 41.87
N PRO A 696 23.16 9.43 41.12
CA PRO A 696 24.02 9.02 40.01
C PRO A 696 25.12 8.02 40.42
N VAL A 697 25.23 6.93 39.65
CA VAL A 697 26.33 5.95 39.68
C VAL A 697 27.01 5.87 38.32
N GLN A 698 28.29 5.51 38.32
CA GLN A 698 29.06 5.43 37.09
C GLN A 698 28.78 4.10 36.36
N VAL A 699 28.67 4.17 35.03
CA VAL A 699 28.57 3.00 34.16
C VAL A 699 29.95 2.34 34.02
N VAL A 700 30.04 1.05 34.30
CA VAL A 700 31.32 0.30 34.26
C VAL A 700 31.67 -0.14 32.83
N THR A 701 32.92 -0.56 32.61
CA THR A 701 33.36 -1.05 31.29
C THR A 701 33.23 -2.57 31.12
N GLY A 702 32.99 -3.00 29.87
CA GLY A 702 33.24 -4.36 29.35
C GLY A 702 34.33 -4.42 28.27
N ALA A 703 35.14 -3.37 28.07
CA ALA A 703 35.99 -3.12 26.88
C ALA A 703 37.49 -2.88 27.17
N SER A 704 38.34 -3.14 26.16
CA SER A 704 39.76 -2.75 26.14
C SER A 704 39.96 -1.24 25.89
N GLY A 705 40.95 -0.64 26.56
CA GLY A 705 41.31 0.78 26.44
C GLY A 705 40.70 1.70 27.52
N CYS A 706 39.65 1.27 28.22
CA CYS A 706 39.22 1.88 29.47
C CYS A 706 39.53 0.89 30.61
N THR A 707 40.16 1.34 31.70
CA THR A 707 40.63 0.42 32.76
C THR A 707 39.52 -0.03 33.72
N THR A 708 38.46 0.77 33.87
CA THR A 708 37.41 0.55 34.89
C THR A 708 36.00 0.99 34.47
N ASN A 709 35.85 2.10 33.73
CA ASN A 709 34.55 2.70 33.42
C ASN A 709 34.35 2.91 31.92
N LEU A 710 33.11 2.94 31.45
CA LEU A 710 32.79 3.29 30.07
C LEU A 710 33.24 4.75 29.83
N CYS A 711 34.05 4.96 28.78
CA CYS A 711 34.76 6.21 28.54
C CYS A 711 34.75 6.60 27.05
N ASN A 712 35.07 7.86 26.76
CA ASN A 712 35.09 8.44 25.39
C ASN A 712 33.72 8.41 24.68
N ILE A 713 32.64 8.58 25.42
CA ILE A 713 31.28 8.58 24.88
C ILE A 713 30.92 9.94 24.27
N THR A 714 30.31 9.91 23.09
CA THR A 714 29.88 11.10 22.33
C THR A 714 28.38 11.22 22.21
N ASP A 715 27.64 10.12 22.33
CA ASP A 715 26.18 10.09 22.25
C ASP A 715 25.62 8.97 23.14
N ILE A 716 24.41 9.16 23.67
CA ILE A 716 23.71 8.22 24.54
C ILE A 716 22.25 8.15 24.16
N SER A 717 21.62 6.99 24.35
CA SER A 717 20.17 6.91 24.37
C SER A 717 19.67 5.94 25.43
N ALA A 718 18.67 6.39 26.18
CA ALA A 718 18.01 5.64 27.23
C ALA A 718 16.61 5.20 26.72
N GLY A 719 16.43 3.89 26.57
CA GLY A 719 15.19 3.32 26.06
C GLY A 719 14.20 3.03 27.19
N TYR A 720 13.23 2.17 26.93
CA TYR A 720 12.25 1.85 27.96
C TYR A 720 12.89 1.10 29.14
N ASN A 721 13.72 0.09 28.89
CA ASN A 721 14.43 -0.66 29.94
C ASN A 721 15.86 -1.04 29.51
N GLN A 722 16.40 -0.40 28.50
CA GLN A 722 17.72 -0.61 27.95
C GLN A 722 18.42 0.72 27.73
N SER A 723 19.72 0.66 27.57
CA SER A 723 20.59 1.82 27.43
C SER A 723 21.61 1.56 26.33
N ILE A 724 21.95 2.58 25.56
CA ILE A 724 22.95 2.53 24.50
C ILE A 724 23.88 3.73 24.59
N ALA A 725 25.14 3.53 24.24
CA ALA A 725 26.15 4.57 24.14
C ALA A 725 26.98 4.42 22.87
N LEU A 726 27.29 5.54 22.25
CA LEU A 726 28.20 5.66 21.12
C LEU A 726 29.55 6.18 21.60
N ARG A 727 30.62 5.45 21.28
CA ARG A 727 31.99 5.88 21.56
C ARG A 727 32.53 6.69 20.38
N ASN A 728 33.50 7.58 20.65
CA ASN A 728 34.13 8.45 19.66
C ASN A 728 34.83 7.71 18.49
N ASP A 729 35.12 6.42 18.63
CA ASP A 729 35.67 5.56 17.58
C ASP A 729 34.57 4.94 16.68
N GLY A 730 33.31 5.30 16.90
CA GLY A 730 32.16 4.83 16.13
C GLY A 730 31.65 3.45 16.54
N THR A 731 32.09 2.90 17.67
CA THR A 731 31.57 1.66 18.26
C THR A 731 30.35 1.90 19.15
N VAL A 732 29.44 0.92 19.20
CA VAL A 732 28.18 1.02 19.95
C VAL A 732 28.15 -0.01 21.07
N TRP A 733 27.69 0.42 22.24
CA TRP A 733 27.63 -0.38 23.47
C TRP A 733 26.22 -0.33 24.04
N ALA A 734 25.66 -1.47 24.40
CA ALA A 734 24.29 -1.59 24.89
C ALA A 734 24.21 -2.42 26.19
N TRP A 735 23.25 -2.13 27.05
CA TRP A 735 22.96 -2.88 28.28
C TRP A 735 21.50 -2.70 28.74
N GLY A 736 21.07 -3.48 29.73
CA GLY A 736 19.70 -3.54 30.25
C GLY A 736 18.91 -4.74 29.73
N LEU A 737 17.60 -4.55 29.54
CA LEU A 737 16.66 -5.55 29.05
C LEU A 737 17.02 -6.02 27.63
N ASN A 738 17.00 -7.34 27.41
CA ASN A 738 17.32 -7.97 26.14
C ASN A 738 16.33 -9.08 25.72
N SER A 739 15.16 -9.19 26.36
CA SER A 739 14.17 -10.24 26.04
C SER A 739 13.67 -10.19 24.58
N ASN A 740 13.87 -9.06 23.89
CA ASN A 740 13.57 -8.91 22.47
C ASN A 740 14.80 -8.79 21.56
N GLY A 741 16.00 -9.01 22.09
CA GLY A 741 17.24 -8.80 21.34
C GLY A 741 17.63 -7.33 21.20
N GLN A 742 17.11 -6.43 22.05
CA GLN A 742 17.34 -4.98 21.98
C GLN A 742 18.81 -4.58 22.13
N LEU A 743 19.65 -5.46 22.67
CA LEU A 743 21.08 -5.17 22.87
C LEU A 743 21.92 -5.49 21.63
N GLY A 744 21.39 -6.23 20.65
CA GLY A 744 22.09 -6.48 19.39
C GLY A 744 23.33 -7.38 19.54
N ASP A 745 23.41 -8.15 20.62
CA ASP A 745 24.55 -9.02 20.97
C ASP A 745 24.35 -10.48 20.56
N ASN A 746 23.35 -10.75 19.71
CA ASN A 746 22.93 -12.10 19.29
C ASN A 746 22.49 -13.00 20.46
N THR A 747 22.00 -12.41 21.55
CA THR A 747 21.39 -13.13 22.68
C THR A 747 20.01 -12.56 23.02
N LEU A 748 19.32 -13.20 23.98
CA LEU A 748 18.09 -12.67 24.61
C LEU A 748 18.28 -12.46 26.12
N VAL A 749 19.52 -12.29 26.56
CA VAL A 749 19.88 -12.25 27.98
C VAL A 749 20.18 -10.82 28.37
N ASP A 750 19.50 -10.35 29.43
CA ASP A 750 19.70 -9.03 30.01
C ASP A 750 21.15 -8.84 30.46
N LYS A 751 21.66 -7.61 30.35
CA LYS A 751 23.04 -7.27 30.72
C LYS A 751 23.06 -6.14 31.71
N ASN A 752 23.70 -6.35 32.85
CA ASN A 752 23.90 -5.31 33.86
C ASN A 752 25.21 -4.52 33.67
N ALA A 753 25.95 -4.80 32.60
CA ALA A 753 27.13 -4.07 32.18
C ALA A 753 27.11 -3.89 30.65
N PRO A 754 27.70 -2.82 30.10
CA PRO A 754 27.78 -2.59 28.66
C PRO A 754 28.40 -3.76 27.89
N VAL A 755 27.71 -4.23 26.84
CA VAL A 755 28.23 -5.16 25.83
C VAL A 755 28.30 -4.46 24.48
N GLN A 756 29.30 -4.81 23.67
CA GLN A 756 29.47 -4.22 22.35
C GLN A 756 28.46 -4.82 21.36
N VAL A 757 27.78 -3.96 20.61
CA VAL A 757 26.77 -4.37 19.61
C VAL A 757 27.47 -5.07 18.43
N LEU A 758 26.95 -6.23 18.04
CA LEU A 758 27.52 -7.01 16.94
C LEU A 758 27.19 -6.41 15.58
N GLY A 759 28.00 -6.74 14.59
CA GLY A 759 27.73 -6.41 13.19
C GLY A 759 26.58 -7.25 12.61
N PRO A 760 26.23 -6.99 11.34
CA PRO A 760 25.13 -7.67 10.66
C PRO A 760 25.35 -9.19 10.61
N GLY A 761 24.33 -9.97 10.96
CA GLY A 761 24.44 -11.43 11.01
C GLY A 761 25.36 -11.96 12.12
N GLY A 762 25.72 -11.12 13.09
CA GLY A 762 26.63 -11.48 14.20
C GLY A 762 28.11 -11.50 13.82
N VAL A 763 28.48 -10.95 12.66
CA VAL A 763 29.88 -10.91 12.19
C VAL A 763 30.54 -9.61 12.63
N GLY A 764 31.59 -9.71 13.44
CA GLY A 764 32.33 -8.56 13.94
C GLY A 764 31.47 -7.62 14.81
N PHE A 765 31.89 -6.38 14.94
CA PHE A 765 31.16 -5.35 15.69
C PHE A 765 30.55 -4.30 14.77
N LEU A 766 29.46 -3.69 15.22
CA LEU A 766 28.89 -2.53 14.55
C LEU A 766 29.82 -1.34 14.73
N THR A 767 30.30 -0.79 13.62
CA THR A 767 31.24 0.34 13.58
C THR A 767 30.80 1.41 12.59
N GLY A 768 31.46 2.57 12.66
CA GLY A 768 31.19 3.71 11.78
C GLY A 768 29.83 4.35 12.05
N ILE A 769 29.42 4.39 13.32
CA ILE A 769 28.15 4.94 13.77
C ILE A 769 28.32 6.40 14.21
N ARG A 770 27.32 7.24 13.94
CA ARG A 770 27.29 8.66 14.35
C ARG A 770 26.08 9.08 15.18
N VAL A 771 25.01 8.28 15.16
CA VAL A 771 23.80 8.54 15.97
C VAL A 771 23.31 7.20 16.50
N VAL A 772 22.90 7.18 17.76
CA VAL A 772 22.20 6.05 18.39
C VAL A 772 20.84 6.50 18.93
N SER A 773 19.87 5.60 18.94
CA SER A 773 18.55 5.87 19.51
C SER A 773 17.92 4.57 19.98
N THR A 774 17.01 4.64 20.94
CA THR A 774 16.31 3.50 21.50
C THR A 774 14.81 3.75 21.57
N GLY A 775 14.02 2.69 21.38
CA GLY A 775 12.58 2.68 21.64
C GLY A 775 12.26 1.75 22.81
N TRP A 776 11.06 1.16 22.86
CA TRP A 776 10.74 0.18 23.93
C TRP A 776 11.38 -1.17 23.70
N ASN A 777 11.14 -1.74 22.52
CA ASN A 777 11.64 -3.06 22.17
C ASN A 777 12.68 -3.02 21.07
N GLY A 778 13.11 -1.83 20.63
CA GLY A 778 14.04 -1.68 19.53
C GLY A 778 15.19 -0.73 19.85
N SER A 779 16.27 -0.89 19.12
CA SER A 779 17.45 -0.04 19.14
C SER A 779 17.84 0.29 17.71
N TYR A 780 18.37 1.49 17.52
CA TYR A 780 18.59 2.10 16.23
C TYR A 780 19.96 2.75 16.19
N ALA A 781 20.61 2.70 15.04
CA ALA A 781 21.87 3.38 14.79
C ALA A 781 21.95 3.89 13.36
N ILE A 782 22.52 5.08 13.19
CA ILE A 782 22.79 5.66 11.87
C ILE A 782 24.29 5.62 11.64
N LYS A 783 24.70 4.99 10.53
CA LYS A 783 26.10 4.96 10.09
C LYS A 783 26.54 6.28 9.46
N ASN A 784 27.85 6.46 9.31
CA ASN A 784 28.45 7.59 8.62
C ASN A 784 28.01 7.68 7.15
N ASP A 785 27.72 6.55 6.50
CA ASP A 785 27.09 6.49 5.16
C ASP A 785 25.58 6.78 5.16
N SER A 786 25.05 7.15 6.33
CA SER A 786 23.65 7.51 6.60
C SER A 786 22.64 6.39 6.35
N THR A 787 23.11 5.14 6.34
CA THR A 787 22.21 3.98 6.45
C THR A 787 21.68 3.86 7.87
N LEU A 788 20.38 3.56 7.98
CA LEU A 788 19.71 3.28 9.25
C LEU A 788 19.75 1.78 9.52
N TRP A 789 20.20 1.41 10.71
CA TRP A 789 20.27 0.06 11.21
C TRP A 789 19.40 -0.08 12.45
N SER A 790 18.63 -1.15 12.51
CA SER A 790 17.63 -1.38 13.54
C SER A 790 17.72 -2.82 14.03
N TRP A 791 17.47 -3.05 15.32
CA TRP A 791 17.37 -4.38 15.91
C TRP A 791 16.45 -4.37 17.14
N GLY A 792 16.09 -5.56 17.62
CA GLY A 792 15.13 -5.78 18.70
C GLY A 792 13.81 -6.41 18.23
N GLY A 793 12.74 -6.19 18.98
CA GLY A 793 11.38 -6.61 18.69
C GLY A 793 10.81 -5.93 17.45
N ASN A 794 10.01 -6.67 16.68
CA ASN A 794 9.52 -6.25 15.36
C ASN A 794 8.05 -6.62 15.11
N SER A 795 7.26 -6.88 16.15
CA SER A 795 5.89 -7.40 15.98
C SER A 795 4.95 -6.49 15.17
N THR A 796 5.26 -5.20 15.07
CA THR A 796 4.48 -4.17 14.35
C THR A 796 5.28 -3.54 13.20
N GLY A 797 6.39 -4.16 12.77
CA GLY A 797 7.26 -3.64 11.71
C GLY A 797 8.16 -2.47 12.12
N GLN A 798 8.39 -2.26 13.41
CA GLN A 798 9.20 -1.15 13.95
C GLN A 798 10.71 -1.21 13.62
N ILE A 799 11.18 -2.29 12.99
CA ILE A 799 12.53 -2.40 12.42
C ILE A 799 12.59 -1.79 11.01
N GLY A 800 11.47 -1.74 10.29
CA GLY A 800 11.39 -1.16 8.96
C GLY A 800 12.11 -1.97 7.87
N ASP A 801 12.29 -3.28 8.08
CA ASP A 801 12.94 -4.20 7.13
C ASP A 801 11.94 -4.98 6.25
N ASN A 802 10.68 -4.52 6.19
CA ASN A 802 9.54 -5.19 5.55
C ASN A 802 9.22 -6.58 6.12
N THR A 803 9.62 -6.83 7.36
CA THR A 803 9.25 -8.04 8.10
C THR A 803 8.60 -7.67 9.43
N THR A 804 8.05 -8.66 10.12
CA THR A 804 7.61 -8.56 11.52
C THR A 804 8.46 -9.43 12.45
N THR A 805 9.63 -9.87 11.97
CA THR A 805 10.50 -10.82 12.67
C THR A 805 11.48 -10.08 13.57
N GLN A 806 11.56 -10.50 14.84
CA GLN A 806 12.53 -10.00 15.81
C GLN A 806 13.98 -10.16 15.30
N ARG A 807 14.84 -9.19 15.63
CA ARG A 807 16.25 -9.15 15.20
C ARG A 807 17.17 -9.05 16.42
N GLN A 808 17.95 -10.09 16.70
CA GLN A 808 18.94 -10.10 17.79
C GLN A 808 20.28 -9.44 17.40
N THR A 809 20.44 -9.09 16.13
CA THR A 809 21.59 -8.36 15.58
C THR A 809 21.10 -7.25 14.65
N PRO A 810 21.88 -6.16 14.48
CA PRO A 810 21.53 -5.07 13.57
C PRO A 810 21.21 -5.55 12.16
N VAL A 811 20.04 -5.16 11.65
CA VAL A 811 19.65 -5.28 10.23
C VAL A 811 19.45 -3.88 9.66
N GLN A 812 19.70 -3.72 8.36
CA GLN A 812 19.46 -2.44 7.69
C GLN A 812 17.95 -2.22 7.51
N THR A 813 17.45 -1.06 7.93
CA THR A 813 16.11 -0.59 7.58
C THR A 813 16.05 -0.29 6.09
N ILE A 814 15.07 -0.85 5.39
CA ILE A 814 14.97 -0.74 3.93
C ILE A 814 14.11 0.45 3.51
N GLY A 815 14.07 0.80 2.22
CA GLY A 815 13.27 1.94 1.73
C GLY A 815 13.90 3.32 1.99
N LEU A 816 14.99 3.38 2.74
CA LEU A 816 15.89 4.54 2.84
C LEU A 816 17.10 4.25 1.97
N CYS A 817 17.42 5.13 1.02
CA CYS A 817 18.57 4.90 0.17
C CYS A 817 19.86 5.31 0.88
N LYS A 818 20.90 4.50 0.67
CA LYS A 818 22.27 4.87 1.01
C LYS A 818 22.63 6.16 0.27
N ILE A 819 23.15 7.15 0.97
CA ILE A 819 23.95 8.13 0.28
C ILE A 819 25.34 7.52 0.11
N SER A 820 25.78 7.37 -1.14
CA SER A 820 27.19 7.05 -1.42
C SER A 820 28.02 8.31 -1.18
N LEU A 821 28.15 8.72 0.07
CA LEU A 821 29.14 9.68 0.50
C LEU A 821 30.21 8.89 1.20
N VAL A 822 31.38 8.81 0.58
CA VAL A 822 32.61 8.57 1.31
C VAL A 822 32.73 9.77 2.25
N PRO A 823 32.62 9.61 3.58
CA PRO A 823 32.88 10.72 4.47
C PRO A 823 34.39 10.90 4.48
N LEU A 824 34.86 11.97 3.84
CA LEU A 824 36.16 12.55 4.14
C LEU A 824 35.90 13.98 4.62
N PRO A 825 36.64 14.44 5.63
CA PRO A 825 36.44 15.77 6.19
C PRO A 825 36.54 16.82 5.10
N ILE A 826 35.82 17.93 5.27
CA ILE A 826 36.09 19.18 4.57
C ILE A 826 37.61 19.35 4.48
N GLU A 827 38.15 19.43 3.26
CA GLU A 827 39.60 19.53 3.07
C GLU A 827 40.04 20.93 3.50
N LEU A 828 40.40 21.02 4.78
CA LEU A 828 40.91 22.23 5.39
C LEU A 828 42.32 22.45 4.86
N LEU A 829 42.48 23.46 4.00
CA LEU A 829 43.79 23.82 3.45
C LEU A 829 44.68 24.40 4.55
N TYR A 830 44.11 25.25 5.40
CA TYR A 830 44.77 25.74 6.60
C TYR A 830 43.76 26.36 7.58
N PHE A 831 44.10 26.36 8.87
CA PHE A 831 43.46 27.16 9.92
C PHE A 831 44.52 27.89 10.72
N ASN A 832 44.29 29.17 10.99
CA ASN A 832 45.16 29.98 11.82
C ASN A 832 44.38 30.94 12.73
N ALA A 833 44.99 31.36 13.82
CA ALA A 833 44.47 32.36 14.74
C ALA A 833 45.61 33.32 15.12
N ILE A 834 45.33 34.62 15.08
CA ILE A 834 46.33 35.66 15.38
C ILE A 834 45.73 36.74 16.28
N ALA A 835 46.53 37.23 17.22
CA ALA A 835 46.20 38.43 17.98
C ALA A 835 46.14 39.65 17.03
N LYS A 836 45.17 40.53 17.24
CA LYS A 836 45.07 41.82 16.55
C LYS A 836 45.36 43.00 17.47
N ASN A 837 45.08 42.82 18.75
CA ASN A 837 45.44 43.68 19.87
C ASN A 837 45.18 42.91 21.18
N ASN A 838 45.44 43.55 22.32
CA ASN A 838 45.21 43.05 23.68
C ASN A 838 43.80 42.55 24.01
N SER A 839 42.80 42.65 23.11
CA SER A 839 41.43 42.21 23.37
C SER A 839 40.75 41.58 22.14
N LEU A 840 41.49 41.24 21.10
CA LEU A 840 40.91 40.75 19.85
C LEU A 840 41.78 39.68 19.20
N VAL A 841 41.19 38.52 18.94
CA VAL A 841 41.81 37.45 18.13
C VAL A 841 41.05 37.29 16.83
N LYS A 842 41.77 37.27 15.71
CA LYS A 842 41.23 36.92 14.40
C LYS A 842 41.54 35.45 14.09
N CYS A 843 40.51 34.63 14.04
CA CYS A 843 40.57 33.27 13.50
C CYS A 843 40.23 33.31 12.00
N TYR A 844 40.99 32.60 11.17
CA TYR A 844 40.72 32.53 9.74
C TYR A 844 41.19 31.20 9.14
N TRP A 845 40.47 30.71 8.15
CA TRP A 845 40.74 29.43 7.50
C TRP A 845 40.29 29.41 6.05
N SER A 846 40.83 28.43 5.31
CA SER A 846 40.45 28.16 3.93
C SER A 846 40.17 26.68 3.71
N THR A 847 39.22 26.39 2.83
CA THR A 847 38.79 25.04 2.44
C THR A 847 38.98 24.86 0.94
N ALA A 848 39.39 23.68 0.47
CA ALA A 848 39.59 23.43 -0.97
C ALA A 848 38.24 23.16 -1.66
N THR A 849 37.63 22.02 -1.33
CA THR A 849 36.29 21.61 -1.73
C THR A 849 35.50 21.37 -0.45
N GLU A 850 34.31 21.95 -0.36
CA GLU A 850 33.36 21.65 0.72
C GLU A 850 32.33 20.67 0.20
N ILE A 851 32.23 19.53 0.87
CA ILE A 851 31.19 18.55 0.60
C ILE A 851 30.37 18.43 1.87
N ASN A 852 29.12 18.89 1.77
CA ASN A 852 28.12 18.88 2.80
C ASN A 852 28.52 19.61 4.09
N SER A 853 29.20 20.75 4.01
CA SER A 853 29.52 21.56 5.20
C SER A 853 28.28 22.29 5.74
N ASP A 854 27.92 22.09 7.00
CA ASP A 854 26.84 22.83 7.67
C ASP A 854 27.38 24.14 8.29
N TYR A 855 28.29 24.01 9.25
CA TYR A 855 28.96 25.15 9.89
C TYR A 855 30.34 24.77 10.42
N PHE A 856 31.16 25.76 10.72
CA PHE A 856 32.40 25.61 11.45
C PHE A 856 32.21 26.17 12.87
N ALA A 857 32.41 25.34 13.88
CA ALA A 857 32.50 25.81 15.26
C ALA A 857 33.93 26.27 15.54
N VAL A 858 34.08 27.49 16.06
CA VAL A 858 35.35 28.00 16.56
C VAL A 858 35.36 27.78 18.07
N GLU A 859 36.40 27.11 18.56
CA GLU A 859 36.50 26.75 19.96
C GLU A 859 37.80 27.29 20.58
N ARG A 860 37.74 27.66 21.86
CA ARG A 860 38.83 28.26 22.62
C ARG A 860 39.08 27.51 23.92
N SER A 861 40.32 27.48 24.37
CA SER A 861 40.72 26.94 25.68
C SER A 861 41.83 27.79 26.30
N GLN A 862 41.84 27.94 27.62
CA GLN A 862 42.94 28.58 28.34
C GLN A 862 44.19 27.68 28.47
N TYR A 863 44.02 26.36 28.44
CA TYR A 863 45.09 25.39 28.77
C TYR A 863 45.39 24.38 27.66
N GLY A 864 44.78 24.53 26.48
CA GLY A 864 44.89 23.59 25.37
C GLY A 864 44.11 22.29 25.58
N ILE A 865 43.27 22.26 26.61
CA ILE A 865 42.36 21.18 27.00
C ILE A 865 41.03 21.80 27.45
N ASN A 866 39.90 21.08 27.34
CA ASN A 866 38.56 21.60 27.65
C ASN A 866 38.22 22.85 26.82
N PHE A 867 37.96 22.65 25.53
CA PHE A 867 37.62 23.74 24.62
C PHE A 867 36.14 24.13 24.76
N GLU A 868 35.87 25.43 24.89
CA GLU A 868 34.54 26.02 24.84
C GLU A 868 34.24 26.51 23.42
N GLN A 869 33.01 26.32 22.93
CA GLN A 869 32.60 26.87 21.64
C GLN A 869 32.25 28.35 21.80
N ILE A 870 33.02 29.22 21.12
CA ILE A 870 32.86 30.69 21.21
C ILE A 870 32.05 31.27 20.06
N GLY A 871 31.79 30.49 19.01
CA GLY A 871 30.93 30.90 17.91
C GLY A 871 30.87 29.90 16.76
N THR A 872 29.98 30.16 15.82
CA THR A 872 29.83 29.36 14.59
C THR A 872 29.86 30.25 13.35
N VAL A 873 30.40 29.71 12.27
CA VAL A 873 30.39 30.34 10.94
C VAL A 873 29.77 29.36 9.96
N LYS A 874 28.70 29.77 9.27
CA LYS A 874 27.99 28.90 8.33
C LYS A 874 28.90 28.49 7.17
N GLY A 875 28.93 27.20 6.86
CA GLY A 875 29.66 26.65 5.71
C GLY A 875 28.94 26.90 4.40
N ALA A 876 29.64 26.76 3.27
CA ALA A 876 29.07 26.96 1.94
C ALA A 876 28.26 25.74 1.44
N GLY A 877 28.07 24.70 2.27
CA GLY A 877 27.38 23.48 1.90
C GLY A 877 28.20 22.62 0.95
N ASN A 878 27.75 22.54 -0.31
CA ASN A 878 28.46 21.86 -1.39
C ASN A 878 29.12 22.92 -2.28
N SER A 879 30.45 23.02 -2.23
CA SER A 879 31.24 23.98 -2.99
C SER A 879 32.45 23.28 -3.60
N SER A 880 32.57 23.33 -4.93
CA SER A 880 33.76 22.86 -5.67
C SER A 880 34.87 23.91 -5.80
N VAL A 881 34.67 25.08 -5.19
CA VAL A 881 35.63 26.19 -5.20
C VAL A 881 36.12 26.48 -3.79
N THR A 882 37.38 26.92 -3.71
CA THR A 882 38.01 27.32 -2.46
C THR A 882 37.23 28.43 -1.77
N ARG A 883 36.99 28.29 -0.47
CA ARG A 883 36.33 29.31 0.35
C ARG A 883 37.25 29.78 1.47
N ASN A 884 37.10 31.04 1.84
CA ASN A 884 37.85 31.69 2.90
C ASN A 884 36.87 32.19 3.96
N TYR A 885 37.20 31.97 5.22
CA TYR A 885 36.35 32.32 6.36
C TYR A 885 37.13 33.09 7.40
N ILE A 886 36.41 33.92 8.15
CA ILE A 886 36.97 34.74 9.23
C ILE A 886 35.99 34.73 10.40
N PHE A 887 36.52 34.63 11.61
CA PHE A 887 35.81 34.80 12.87
C PHE A 887 36.65 35.70 13.81
N TYR A 888 35.98 36.50 14.63
CA TYR A 888 36.62 37.39 15.60
C TYR A 888 36.20 37.00 17.02
N ASP A 889 37.18 36.69 17.86
CA ASP A 889 36.99 36.55 19.30
C ASP A 889 37.31 37.86 19.99
N HIS A 890 36.30 38.42 20.66
CA HIS A 890 36.35 39.70 21.35
C HIS A 890 36.65 39.58 22.86
N GLU A 891 36.75 38.37 23.40
CA GLU A 891 36.98 38.15 24.82
C GLU A 891 38.09 37.12 25.09
N PRO A 892 39.25 37.17 24.42
CA PRO A 892 40.27 36.14 24.56
C PRO A 892 40.89 36.13 25.98
N TYR A 893 41.37 34.97 26.43
CA TYR A 893 42.08 34.88 27.71
C TYR A 893 43.42 35.66 27.65
N SER A 894 43.71 36.43 28.69
CA SER A 894 45.03 37.05 28.89
C SER A 894 46.11 35.97 29.02
N GLY A 895 47.27 36.17 28.38
CA GLY A 895 48.29 35.14 28.26
C GLY A 895 48.03 34.22 27.07
N ILE A 896 48.21 32.89 27.22
CA ILE A 896 48.01 31.96 26.10
C ILE A 896 46.53 31.56 26.02
N SER A 897 45.93 31.79 24.85
CA SER A 897 44.66 31.24 24.43
C SER A 897 44.88 30.21 23.33
N TYR A 898 44.27 29.04 23.42
CA TYR A 898 44.36 27.98 22.43
C TYR A 898 43.08 27.94 21.61
N TYR A 899 43.18 27.94 20.28
CA TYR A 899 42.04 27.88 19.38
C TYR A 899 42.07 26.62 18.54
N ARG A 900 40.89 26.09 18.20
CA ARG A 900 40.74 25.06 17.17
C ARG A 900 39.44 25.26 16.40
N LEU A 901 39.42 24.71 15.20
CA LEU A 901 38.23 24.65 14.36
C LEU A 901 37.61 23.26 14.45
N ARG A 902 36.29 23.20 14.54
CA ARG A 902 35.49 22.00 14.40
C ARG A 902 34.56 22.16 13.18
N PRO A 903 35.02 21.85 11.96
CA PRO A 903 34.15 21.69 10.78
C PRO A 903 33.05 20.68 11.05
N MET A 904 31.79 21.10 10.91
CA MET A 904 30.61 20.25 11.06
C MET A 904 29.95 20.06 9.69
N ASP A 905 29.79 18.81 9.29
CA ASP A 905 29.05 18.43 8.09
C ASP A 905 27.52 18.42 8.36
N TYR A 906 26.68 18.43 7.32
CA TYR A 906 25.21 18.31 7.43
C TYR A 906 24.76 16.98 8.03
N ASN A 907 25.64 15.96 8.00
CA ASN A 907 25.46 14.68 8.67
C ASN A 907 26.03 14.69 10.11
N GLY A 908 26.50 15.83 10.61
CA GLY A 908 27.06 16.01 11.94
C GLY A 908 28.42 15.36 12.18
N ALA A 909 29.05 14.80 11.15
CA ALA A 909 30.44 14.39 11.23
C ALA A 909 31.32 15.64 11.39
N PHE A 910 32.38 15.51 12.17
CA PHE A 910 33.36 16.58 12.31
C PHE A 910 34.76 16.02 12.47
N THR A 911 35.73 16.85 12.14
CA THR A 911 37.14 16.67 12.51
C THR A 911 37.61 17.92 13.23
N TYR A 912 38.66 17.82 14.02
CA TYR A 912 39.30 19.00 14.59
C TYR A 912 40.46 19.44 13.71
N SER A 913 40.64 20.75 13.56
CA SER A 913 41.90 21.29 13.09
C SER A 913 43.01 21.08 14.11
N GLU A 914 44.25 21.37 13.72
CA GLU A 914 45.33 21.61 14.67
C GLU A 914 44.94 22.70 15.68
N ILE A 915 45.44 22.55 16.90
CA ILE A 915 45.31 23.56 17.95
C ILE A 915 46.32 24.67 17.67
N ARG A 916 45.84 25.92 17.67
CA ARG A 916 46.63 27.13 17.46
C ARG A 916 46.73 27.92 18.77
N PRO A 917 47.90 27.96 19.43
CA PRO A 917 48.13 28.84 20.57
C PRO A 917 48.33 30.28 20.08
N VAL A 918 47.67 31.23 20.74
CA VAL A 918 47.75 32.67 20.50
C VAL A 918 48.04 33.34 21.83
N TYR A 919 49.08 34.16 21.89
CA TYR A 919 49.40 34.92 23.09
C TYR A 919 48.78 36.32 23.03
N ILE A 920 48.15 36.74 24.12
CA ILE A 920 47.51 38.05 24.29
C ILE A 920 48.21 38.78 25.42
N GLY A 921 49.00 39.79 25.07
CA GLY A 921 49.82 40.58 25.99
C GLY A 921 51.20 40.94 25.40
N THR A 922 52.00 41.71 26.16
CA THR A 922 53.37 42.11 25.75
C THR A 922 54.35 40.92 25.74
N LEU A 923 55.31 40.87 24.80
CA LEU A 923 56.32 39.80 24.66
C LEU A 923 56.79 39.21 26.00
N ASP A 924 56.72 37.90 26.18
CA ASP A 924 57.10 37.24 27.43
C ASP A 924 57.83 35.90 27.19
N ILE A 925 58.78 35.56 28.08
CA ILE A 925 59.52 34.30 28.04
C ILE A 925 58.79 33.31 28.94
N ILE A 926 58.08 32.37 28.33
CA ILE A 926 57.13 31.51 29.03
C ILE A 926 57.84 30.47 29.90
N THR A 927 58.87 29.79 29.36
CA THR A 927 59.56 28.72 30.08
C THR A 927 60.94 28.42 29.48
N ILE A 928 61.92 28.15 30.34
CA ILE A 928 63.22 27.59 29.96
C ILE A 928 63.34 26.22 30.64
N TYR A 929 63.55 25.15 29.88
CA TYR A 929 63.69 23.80 30.43
C TYR A 929 65.17 23.52 30.76
N PRO A 930 65.52 23.23 32.03
CA PRO A 930 66.91 23.28 32.50
C PRO A 930 67.76 22.04 32.25
N ASN A 931 67.37 21.13 31.35
CA ASN A 931 68.17 19.94 31.05
C ASN A 931 68.44 19.88 29.55
N PRO A 932 69.69 19.70 29.09
CA PRO A 932 69.92 19.29 27.72
C PRO A 932 68.99 18.10 27.46
N SER A 933 68.14 18.21 26.45
CA SER A 933 67.37 17.05 26.03
C SER A 933 68.37 15.93 25.65
N THR A 934 67.93 14.69 25.47
CA THR A 934 68.83 13.59 25.03
C THR A 934 69.62 13.92 23.75
N ASP A 935 69.22 14.97 23.02
CA ASP A 935 69.91 15.54 21.85
C ASP A 935 71.02 16.59 22.14
N GLY A 936 71.32 16.91 23.41
CA GLY A 936 72.36 17.89 23.76
C GLY A 936 71.99 19.35 23.46
N SER A 937 70.72 19.74 23.67
CA SER A 937 70.25 21.12 23.50
C SER A 937 69.33 21.59 24.63
N ILE A 938 69.38 22.89 24.94
CA ILE A 938 68.47 23.56 25.89
C ILE A 938 67.27 24.10 25.14
N GLN A 939 66.07 23.78 25.62
CA GLN A 939 64.83 24.27 25.04
C GLN A 939 64.31 25.49 25.81
N TYR A 940 63.87 26.49 25.07
CA TYR A 940 63.20 27.68 25.62
C TYR A 940 61.98 28.05 24.77
N ILE A 941 60.91 28.48 25.43
CA ILE A 941 59.63 28.87 24.82
C ILE A 941 59.43 30.37 25.03
N ILE A 942 59.13 31.08 23.94
CA ILE A 942 58.92 32.52 23.93
C ILE A 942 57.60 32.81 23.22
N ALA A 943 56.87 33.83 23.69
CA ALA A 943 55.68 34.30 23.01
C ALA A 943 55.72 35.80 22.78
N SER A 944 55.35 36.24 21.56
CA SER A 944 55.22 37.65 21.18
C SER A 944 53.90 37.95 20.50
N GLU A 945 53.31 39.12 20.74
CA GLU A 945 52.17 39.64 19.97
C GLU A 945 52.61 40.18 18.60
N ASP A 946 53.75 40.88 18.52
CA ASP A 946 54.19 41.61 17.30
C ASP A 946 55.48 41.05 16.67
N GLY A 947 56.04 39.97 17.23
CA GLY A 947 57.41 39.53 16.91
C GLY A 947 58.47 40.41 17.58
N GLY A 948 59.73 40.29 17.17
CA GLY A 948 60.84 41.08 17.74
C GLY A 948 62.22 40.49 17.46
N GLU A 949 63.29 41.14 17.97
CA GLU A 949 64.65 40.62 17.89
C GLU A 949 65.07 40.02 19.24
N LEU A 950 65.26 38.71 19.26
CA LEU A 950 65.64 37.97 20.43
C LEU A 950 67.16 37.79 20.46
N SER A 951 67.81 38.19 21.56
CA SER A 951 69.23 37.89 21.79
C SER A 951 69.38 36.86 22.92
N VAL A 952 70.03 35.74 22.60
CA VAL A 952 70.25 34.58 23.46
C VAL A 952 71.74 34.44 23.74
N LYS A 953 72.14 34.58 24.99
CA LYS A 953 73.53 34.58 25.43
C LYS A 953 73.74 33.54 26.51
N VAL A 954 74.85 32.81 26.46
CA VAL A 954 75.27 31.89 27.54
C VAL A 954 76.58 32.40 28.12
N TYR A 955 76.67 32.41 29.44
CA TYR A 955 77.83 32.80 30.20
C TYR A 955 78.36 31.63 31.03
N ASP A 956 79.68 31.51 31.16
CA ASP A 956 80.30 30.62 32.14
C ASP A 956 80.17 31.20 33.58
N ILE A 957 80.53 30.42 34.60
CA ILE A 957 80.44 30.86 36.02
C ILE A 957 81.32 32.07 36.38
N ILE A 958 82.30 32.42 35.55
CA ILE A 958 83.12 33.62 35.74
C ILE A 958 82.64 34.81 34.88
N GLY A 959 81.47 34.68 34.26
CA GLY A 959 80.79 35.74 33.52
C GLY A 959 81.30 35.96 32.10
N ARG A 960 82.13 35.06 31.55
CA ARG A 960 82.54 35.14 30.14
C ARG A 960 81.44 34.59 29.25
N LYS A 961 81.11 35.34 28.19
CA LYS A 961 80.13 34.93 27.19
C LYS A 961 80.71 33.81 26.31
N VAL A 962 80.08 32.65 26.32
CA VAL A 962 80.50 31.44 25.60
C VAL A 962 79.61 31.13 24.39
N ILE A 963 78.35 31.58 24.39
CA ILE A 963 77.44 31.52 23.23
C ILE A 963 76.73 32.87 23.08
N SER A 964 76.53 33.33 21.84
CA SER A 964 75.79 34.56 21.52
C SER A 964 75.06 34.42 20.20
N ASN A 965 73.74 34.29 20.25
CA ASN A 965 72.89 34.22 19.08
C ASN A 965 71.90 35.39 19.09
N THR A 966 71.52 35.83 17.89
CA THR A 966 70.47 36.82 17.68
C THR A 966 69.54 36.27 16.62
N GLU A 967 68.24 36.27 16.92
CA GLU A 967 67.22 35.64 16.09
C GLU A 967 66.01 36.56 15.95
N THR A 968 65.41 36.58 14.77
CA THR A 968 64.12 37.24 14.56
C THR A 968 63.01 36.32 15.02
N LEU A 969 62.10 36.86 15.82
CA LEU A 969 60.93 36.16 16.35
C LEU A 969 59.69 36.64 15.59
N GLU A 970 58.90 35.67 15.11
CA GLU A 970 57.57 35.93 14.54
C GLU A 970 56.53 36.13 15.66
N SER A 971 55.42 36.78 15.34
CA SER A 971 54.24 36.82 16.23
C SER A 971 53.74 35.40 16.52
N GLY A 972 53.41 35.11 17.77
CA GLY A 972 52.93 33.81 18.25
C GLY A 972 53.80 33.18 19.35
N VAL A 973 53.52 31.91 19.65
CA VAL A 973 54.29 31.10 20.62
C VAL A 973 55.27 30.22 19.87
N VAL A 974 56.55 30.31 20.24
CA VAL A 974 57.64 29.67 19.50
C VAL A 974 58.58 28.93 20.44
N THR A 975 58.83 27.66 20.13
CA THR A 975 59.85 26.84 20.81
C THR A 975 61.17 26.92 20.05
N ARG A 976 62.26 27.15 20.78
CA ARG A 976 63.62 27.20 20.23
C ARG A 976 64.54 26.25 20.98
N LYS A 977 65.59 25.81 20.28
CA LYS A 977 66.64 24.94 20.81
C LYS A 977 67.99 25.65 20.71
N LEU A 978 68.74 25.66 21.80
CA LEU A 978 70.12 26.09 21.83
C LEU A 978 71.03 24.86 21.97
N SER A 979 71.87 24.59 20.98
CA SER A 979 72.84 23.48 21.07
C SER A 979 73.84 23.75 22.19
N THR A 980 74.08 22.74 23.03
CA THR A 980 75.11 22.78 24.08
C THR A 980 76.35 21.97 23.73
N ALA A 981 76.45 21.44 22.51
CA ALA A 981 77.54 20.54 22.09
C ALA A 981 78.94 21.19 22.17
N ALA A 982 79.02 22.52 22.05
CA ALA A 982 80.26 23.27 22.13
C ALA A 982 80.70 23.61 23.57
N LEU A 983 79.89 23.26 24.58
CA LEU A 983 80.16 23.59 25.98
C LEU A 983 80.76 22.38 26.70
N SER A 984 81.83 22.60 27.47
CA SER A 984 82.43 21.57 28.34
C SER A 984 81.57 21.32 29.58
N SER A 985 81.78 20.20 30.27
CA SER A 985 81.18 19.94 31.58
C SER A 985 81.43 21.12 32.54
N GLY A 986 80.37 21.64 33.15
CA GLY A 986 80.42 22.88 33.93
C GLY A 986 79.05 23.50 34.19
N SER A 987 79.02 24.58 34.96
CA SER A 987 77.82 25.37 35.22
C SER A 987 77.80 26.62 34.31
N TYR A 988 76.61 26.99 33.84
CA TYR A 988 76.42 28.09 32.90
C TYR A 988 75.16 28.87 33.22
N LEU A 989 75.12 30.13 32.78
CA LEU A 989 73.97 31.02 32.89
C LEU A 989 73.44 31.34 31.49
N LEU A 990 72.21 30.94 31.19
CA LEU A 990 71.48 31.36 29.99
C LEU A 990 70.79 32.69 30.27
N GLN A 991 70.97 33.67 29.38
CA GLN A 991 70.30 34.96 29.38
C GLN A 991 69.56 35.13 28.05
N VAL A 992 68.30 35.53 28.11
CA VAL A 992 67.48 35.81 26.93
C VAL A 992 66.91 37.22 27.05
N THR A 993 67.10 38.03 26.00
CA THR A 993 66.78 39.47 25.97
C THR A 993 66.05 39.81 24.67
N ASN A 994 65.24 40.88 24.69
CA ASN A 994 64.63 41.47 23.49
C ASN A 994 65.02 42.94 23.41
N GLY A 995 65.92 43.28 22.48
CA GLY A 995 66.59 44.59 22.45
C GLY A 995 67.35 44.86 23.76
N ASP A 996 67.19 46.07 24.32
CA ASP A 996 67.84 46.50 25.57
C ASP A 996 67.13 46.03 26.85
N LEU A 997 66.00 45.33 26.74
CA LEU A 997 65.22 44.84 27.88
C LEU A 997 65.65 43.42 28.25
N GLU A 998 66.27 43.29 29.42
CA GLU A 998 66.64 42.01 30.02
C GLU A 998 65.40 41.36 30.65
N LYS A 999 64.98 40.18 30.16
CA LYS A 999 63.70 39.57 30.60
C LYS A 999 63.87 38.33 31.48
N THR A 1000 64.80 37.42 31.17
CA THR A 1000 64.96 36.17 31.97
C THR A 1000 66.40 35.65 31.96
N GLN A 1001 66.86 35.19 33.12
CA GLN A 1001 68.09 34.41 33.30
C GLN A 1001 67.80 33.03 33.91
N LYS A 1002 68.53 31.99 33.50
CA LYS A 1002 68.44 30.66 34.12
C LYS A 1002 69.78 29.94 34.15
N GLN A 1003 70.16 29.44 35.33
CA GLN A 1003 71.35 28.62 35.50
C GLN A 1003 71.08 27.16 35.09
N PHE A 1004 72.05 26.53 34.43
CA PHE A 1004 72.04 25.12 34.08
C PHE A 1004 73.43 24.49 34.23
N VAL A 1005 73.48 23.16 34.29
CA VAL A 1005 74.73 22.40 34.46
C VAL A 1005 74.86 21.36 33.34
N ILE A 1006 76.02 21.31 32.69
CA ILE A 1006 76.41 20.26 31.75
C ILE A 1006 77.30 19.29 32.51
N LYS A 1007 76.93 18.01 32.52
CA LYS A 1007 77.73 16.93 33.12
C LYS A 1007 78.69 16.35 32.12
#